data_AF-A0A1H3GCA4-F1
#
_entry.id   AF-A0A1H3GCA4-F1
#
_cell.length_a   1.000
_cell.length_b   1.000
_cell.length_c   1.000
_cell.angle_alpha   90.00
_cell.angle_beta   90.00
_cell.angle_gamma   90.00
#
_symmetry.space_group_name_H-M   'P 1'
#
loop_
_entity.id
_entity.type
_entity.pdbx_description
1 polymer ?
#
loop_
_entity_poly.entity_id
_entity_poly.type
_entity_poly.pdbx_seq_one_letter_code
_entity_poly.pdbx_strand_id
1 'polypeptide(L)'
;MKELKVYGKKLLATALAGVMALSLCACDEEDWDDEGWEDEPTETSTDDTGAVRAANVNAMQMSVNKDTGEMSISRPQLSGEAMGAEGTWTIFVYLCGSDLESDGGAGFADIEEMCSAKYSDSVKFVVQTGGASQWSYDEINPNMTQRFVVENGNITNVYEGSDANMGDPNTLAEFLTWGVQNYAADNMGLILWNHGGGSITGVCFDEKNDSDSLSLREVDSALLTAQQYMTEKWEFVGFDACLMGSVEAANILANYAKYMYGSEEVEPGAGWNYTEIGNFLAGNPSASGAELGQVVCDSFYQGCIDAGDYDCCTLAVTDLSKIDQVMQSFNSFAKDIYDAGGDADSLSTMIRNIESAENFGSNNDNEGYTNMVDLVALAESCGSYSSNADAVRSAVESAIVYKIHGSDHPDACGLSVYFPIKLGGSQELQIFNDICVSPFYMSFIERRDFSASIYYSDEGSQTADQESNYYQDASSGVSYFVEDGENYCYDQSSETYYHYNANTEEWEEVSDSNLDADQYEYCSSDQTCSGYSDDSYYDDEGCWNWNCDYDYDQSSGCYRSIPNQTNQYSYADNVEPTGESKHIKFLREPSLDDEGIFRFTLTKYSLDHCADVYAMVYMVLSDDEVLLLGDTYDVECDWKNGKFADMFDGYWISLPDGQNLSMTIVDKNEDFVIYTSPILLNGEETNLRIHQSLEDGSITVIGTWDGIDGNGAASRDFTKLKDGDKIVPLYTSYMLDDDFTEGLYEGEEFVVSGDLELDYALMYEGDFMYAFVIEDVYRDYMLTDLTVFGVDENGDVYFYVEE
;
A
#
# COMPACT_ATOMS: atom_id res chain seq x y z
N MET A 1 -12.19 -15.93 -37.21
CA MET A 1 -12.06 -17.34 -36.69
C MET A 1 -11.17 -18.33 -37.48
N LYS A 2 -11.44 -18.74 -38.73
CA LYS A 2 -10.53 -19.68 -39.46
C LYS A 2 -9.17 -19.08 -39.83
N GLU A 3 -9.06 -17.74 -39.79
CA GLU A 3 -7.85 -16.96 -40.07
C GLU A 3 -7.12 -16.48 -38.81
N LEU A 4 -7.78 -16.38 -37.65
CA LEU A 4 -7.10 -16.26 -36.33
C LEU A 4 -6.27 -17.50 -35.97
N LYS A 5 -6.46 -18.63 -36.66
CA LYS A 5 -5.55 -19.79 -36.62
C LYS A 5 -4.17 -19.52 -37.25
N VAL A 6 -3.95 -18.35 -37.86
CA VAL A 6 -2.73 -18.05 -38.62
C VAL A 6 -1.74 -17.17 -37.82
N TYR A 7 -2.21 -16.40 -36.84
CA TYR A 7 -1.35 -15.91 -35.76
C TYR A 7 -1.30 -17.00 -34.69
N GLY A 8 -0.11 -17.50 -34.38
CA GLY A 8 0.03 -18.52 -33.34
C GLY A 8 -0.41 -17.91 -32.02
N LYS A 9 -1.39 -18.51 -31.32
CA LYS A 9 -1.87 -18.07 -30.00
C LYS A 9 -0.73 -17.71 -29.03
N LYS A 10 0.38 -18.46 -29.12
CA LYS A 10 1.68 -18.18 -28.48
C LYS A 10 2.22 -16.77 -28.72
N LEU A 11 2.29 -16.33 -29.98
CA LEU A 11 2.75 -14.99 -30.35
C LEU A 11 1.82 -13.89 -29.80
N LEU A 12 0.52 -14.17 -29.71
CA LEU A 12 -0.46 -13.23 -29.17
C LEU A 12 -0.34 -13.09 -27.65
N ALA A 13 -0.18 -14.21 -26.95
CA ALA A 13 0.05 -14.23 -25.50
C ALA A 13 1.38 -13.53 -25.14
N THR A 14 2.48 -13.85 -25.84
CA THR A 14 3.77 -13.18 -25.65
C THR A 14 3.65 -11.67 -25.82
N ALA A 15 2.86 -11.21 -26.79
CA ALA A 15 2.74 -9.79 -27.05
C ALA A 15 1.80 -9.06 -26.08
N LEU A 16 0.68 -9.68 -25.65
CA LEU A 16 -0.15 -9.14 -24.56
C LEU A 16 0.62 -9.11 -23.24
N ALA A 17 1.48 -10.08 -22.98
CA ALA A 17 2.43 -10.03 -21.87
C ALA A 17 3.42 -8.88 -22.02
N GLY A 18 3.96 -8.64 -23.21
CA GLY A 18 4.80 -7.47 -23.48
C GLY A 18 4.08 -6.13 -23.18
N VAL A 19 2.79 -6.01 -23.50
CA VAL A 19 2.02 -4.79 -23.22
C VAL A 19 1.68 -4.66 -21.75
N MET A 20 1.27 -5.73 -21.08
CA MET A 20 1.06 -5.71 -19.62
C MET A 20 2.35 -5.29 -18.90
N ALA A 21 3.51 -5.78 -19.34
CA ALA A 21 4.80 -5.31 -18.82
C ALA A 21 4.99 -3.80 -19.04
N LEU A 22 4.60 -3.24 -20.20
CA LEU A 22 4.77 -1.82 -20.51
C LEU A 22 3.72 -0.90 -19.85
N SER A 23 2.47 -1.35 -19.67
CA SER A 23 1.43 -0.63 -18.95
C SER A 23 1.71 -0.58 -17.45
N LEU A 24 2.46 -1.57 -16.94
CA LEU A 24 3.02 -1.59 -15.57
C LEU A 24 4.19 -0.61 -15.36
N CYS A 25 4.66 0.09 -16.41
CA CYS A 25 5.77 1.07 -16.39
C CYS A 25 5.36 2.51 -16.74
N ALA A 26 4.07 2.79 -17.00
CA ALA A 26 3.65 4.09 -17.52
C ALA A 26 3.49 5.16 -16.41
N CYS A 27 4.57 5.44 -15.69
CA CYS A 27 4.77 6.76 -15.09
C CYS A 27 5.54 7.59 -16.11
N ASP A 28 4.93 8.68 -16.60
CA ASP A 28 5.60 9.65 -17.48
C ASP A 28 6.94 10.07 -16.84
N GLU A 29 8.06 9.73 -17.49
CA GLU A 29 9.38 10.28 -17.19
C GLU A 29 9.35 11.80 -17.51
N GLU A 30 8.98 12.62 -16.53
CA GLU A 30 9.37 14.03 -16.55
C GLU A 30 10.82 14.15 -16.03
N ASP A 31 11.73 14.36 -16.98
CA ASP A 31 13.13 14.73 -16.77
C ASP A 31 13.24 15.86 -15.72
N TRP A 32 13.72 15.52 -14.51
CA TRP A 32 14.07 16.50 -13.48
C TRP A 32 15.36 17.24 -13.87
N ASP A 33 15.22 18.39 -14.53
CA ASP A 33 16.31 19.33 -14.75
C ASP A 33 16.71 19.98 -13.41
N ASP A 34 17.86 19.56 -12.88
CA ASP A 34 18.60 20.16 -11.75
C ASP A 34 19.02 21.61 -12.08
N GLU A 35 18.11 22.57 -11.92
CA GLU A 35 18.44 24.00 -11.89
C GLU A 35 18.56 24.48 -10.44
N GLY A 36 19.80 24.53 -9.95
CA GLY A 36 20.15 25.14 -8.68
C GLY A 36 19.77 26.63 -8.61
N TRP A 37 18.92 26.97 -7.65
CA TRP A 37 18.55 28.35 -7.32
C TRP A 37 19.39 28.88 -6.16
N GLU A 38 20.37 29.73 -6.48
CA GLU A 38 21.00 30.64 -5.51
C GLU A 38 20.08 31.85 -5.31
N ASP A 39 19.45 31.99 -4.14
CA ASP A 39 18.84 33.26 -3.72
C ASP A 39 19.47 33.77 -2.41
N GLU A 40 19.95 35.02 -2.46
CA GLU A 40 20.57 35.69 -1.32
C GLU A 40 19.52 36.25 -0.34
N PRO A 41 19.71 36.10 0.99
CA PRO A 41 18.74 36.55 1.96
C PRO A 41 18.82 38.07 2.18
N THR A 42 17.66 38.73 2.11
CA THR A 42 17.47 40.07 2.66
C THR A 42 17.21 40.00 4.16
N GLU A 43 18.13 40.56 4.95
CA GLU A 43 18.00 40.69 6.41
C GLU A 43 16.76 41.51 6.82
N THR A 44 15.93 40.93 7.68
CA THR A 44 15.11 41.69 8.62
C THR A 44 15.34 41.17 10.04
N SER A 45 15.87 42.04 10.89
CA SER A 45 16.16 41.77 12.30
C SER A 45 14.88 41.77 13.14
N THR A 46 14.68 40.73 13.95
CA THR A 46 13.81 40.79 15.13
C THR A 46 14.58 40.32 16.36
N ASP A 47 14.94 41.29 17.20
CA ASP A 47 15.28 41.09 18.62
C ASP A 47 13.99 40.70 19.37
N ASP A 48 13.87 39.45 19.82
CA ASP A 48 13.43 39.11 21.19
C ASP A 48 13.80 37.64 21.49
N THR A 49 14.76 37.43 22.37
CA THR A 49 15.23 36.09 22.74
C THR A 49 14.23 35.44 23.71
N GLY A 50 13.28 34.67 23.18
CA GLY A 50 12.67 33.57 23.92
C GLY A 50 13.80 32.64 24.38
N ALA A 51 13.93 32.42 25.69
CA ALA A 51 15.00 31.56 26.20
C ALA A 51 14.79 30.14 25.66
N VAL A 52 15.69 29.67 24.79
CA VAL A 52 15.80 28.25 24.41
C VAL A 52 15.83 27.46 25.71
N ARG A 53 14.76 26.70 25.97
CA ARG A 53 14.64 25.86 27.16
C ARG A 53 15.40 24.59 26.86
N ALA A 54 16.73 24.69 26.72
CA ALA A 54 17.59 23.61 26.25
C ALA A 54 17.33 22.30 27.01
N ALA A 55 16.40 21.50 26.51
CA ALA A 55 16.41 20.07 26.69
C ALA A 55 17.75 19.60 26.11
N ASN A 56 18.38 18.60 26.73
CA ASN A 56 19.34 17.81 25.98
C ASN A 56 18.53 17.07 24.92
N VAL A 57 18.25 17.72 23.78
CA VAL A 57 17.52 17.15 22.66
C VAL A 57 18.49 16.22 21.94
N ASN A 58 18.82 15.12 22.61
CA ASN A 58 19.41 14.00 21.91
C ASN A 58 18.27 13.40 21.10
N ALA A 59 18.42 13.38 19.78
CA ALA A 59 17.54 12.64 18.90
C ALA A 59 17.41 11.18 19.36
N MET A 60 16.33 10.53 18.90
CA MET A 60 16.17 9.11 19.10
C MET A 60 17.37 8.35 18.53
N GLN A 61 17.76 7.29 19.23
CA GLN A 61 18.79 6.36 18.78
C GLN A 61 18.24 4.95 18.89
N MET A 62 18.33 4.19 17.79
CA MET A 62 18.12 2.74 17.82
C MET A 62 19.38 2.04 17.38
N SER A 63 19.65 0.88 17.97
CA SER A 63 20.66 -0.02 17.46
C SER A 63 20.19 -1.47 17.51
N VAL A 64 20.66 -2.26 16.55
CA VAL A 64 20.38 -3.69 16.44
C VAL A 64 21.69 -4.43 16.26
N ASN A 65 21.94 -5.43 17.10
CA ASN A 65 23.07 -6.31 16.94
C ASN A 65 22.74 -7.42 15.92
N LYS A 66 23.50 -7.51 14.83
CA LYS A 66 23.27 -8.46 13.72
C LYS A 66 23.15 -9.92 14.19
N ASP A 67 24.06 -10.34 15.06
CA ASP A 67 24.16 -11.75 15.49
C ASP A 67 23.01 -12.17 16.41
N THR A 68 22.61 -11.29 17.33
CA THR A 68 21.64 -11.62 18.39
C THR A 68 20.23 -11.14 18.08
N GLY A 69 20.07 -10.15 17.21
CA GLY A 69 18.83 -9.43 16.99
C GLY A 69 18.42 -8.52 18.15
N GLU A 70 19.26 -8.33 19.17
CA GLU A 70 18.92 -7.47 20.31
C GLU A 70 18.81 -6.02 19.84
N MET A 71 17.64 -5.43 20.04
CA MET A 71 17.34 -4.03 19.73
C MET A 71 17.38 -3.17 21.00
N SER A 72 18.14 -2.09 20.96
CA SER A 72 18.17 -1.05 21.99
C SER A 72 17.57 0.24 21.44
N ILE A 73 16.69 0.87 22.22
CA ILE A 73 16.03 2.14 21.86
C ILE A 73 16.27 3.15 22.98
N SER A 74 16.69 4.36 22.61
CA SER A 74 16.83 5.50 23.51
C SER A 74 16.08 6.69 22.96
N ARG A 75 15.03 7.13 23.67
CA ARG A 75 14.19 8.27 23.28
C ARG A 75 14.54 9.55 24.06
N PRO A 76 14.32 10.75 23.47
CA PRO A 76 14.46 12.02 24.18
C PRO A 76 13.64 12.04 25.48
N GLN A 77 14.17 12.68 26.52
CA GLN A 77 13.49 12.85 27.81
C GLN A 77 13.30 14.35 28.11
N LEU A 78 12.07 14.74 28.40
CA LEU A 78 11.72 16.10 28.79
C LEU A 78 11.69 16.25 30.31
N SER A 79 11.78 17.49 30.81
CA SER A 79 11.86 17.76 32.26
C SER A 79 10.58 17.43 33.02
N GLY A 80 9.42 17.42 32.34
CA GLY A 80 8.10 17.23 32.93
C GLY A 80 7.59 18.44 33.69
N GLU A 81 8.14 19.64 33.45
CA GLU A 81 7.62 20.87 34.06
C GLU A 81 6.34 21.33 33.33
N ALA A 82 5.28 21.64 34.08
CA ALA A 82 4.01 22.08 33.51
C ALA A 82 4.20 23.27 32.54
N MET A 83 3.73 23.11 31.30
CA MET A 83 3.83 24.15 30.28
C MET A 83 2.79 25.27 30.46
N GLY A 84 1.59 24.95 30.94
CA GLY A 84 0.50 25.90 31.15
C GLY A 84 -0.23 25.73 32.49
N ALA A 85 -1.39 26.37 32.62
CA ALA A 85 -2.18 26.31 33.85
C ALA A 85 -3.00 25.02 33.92
N GLU A 86 -2.96 24.32 35.06
CA GLU A 86 -3.69 23.06 35.29
C GLU A 86 -5.15 23.10 34.78
N GLY A 87 -5.55 22.07 34.02
CA GLY A 87 -6.88 21.96 33.44
C GLY A 87 -7.15 22.91 32.27
N THR A 88 -6.12 23.25 31.50
CA THR A 88 -6.25 23.98 30.23
C THR A 88 -5.80 23.11 29.05
N TRP A 89 -6.44 23.33 27.90
CA TRP A 89 -6.19 22.64 26.65
C TRP A 89 -5.95 23.65 25.53
N THR A 90 -4.89 23.42 24.75
CA THR A 90 -4.70 24.04 23.44
C THR A 90 -4.55 22.94 22.41
N ILE A 91 -5.45 22.90 21.42
CA ILE A 91 -5.34 22.03 20.26
C ILE A 91 -4.79 22.85 19.10
N PHE A 92 -3.60 22.50 18.63
CA PHE A 92 -2.99 23.09 17.45
C PHE A 92 -3.46 22.32 16.23
N VAL A 93 -3.95 23.03 15.22
CA VAL A 93 -4.42 22.45 13.95
C VAL A 93 -3.60 23.06 12.83
N TYR A 94 -2.80 22.24 12.17
CA TYR A 94 -2.08 22.62 10.96
C TYR A 94 -2.94 22.26 9.76
N LEU A 95 -3.68 23.26 9.26
CA LEU A 95 -4.73 23.10 8.26
C LEU A 95 -4.16 23.48 6.88
N CYS A 96 -3.51 22.51 6.24
CA CYS A 96 -3.11 22.62 4.83
C CYS A 96 -4.37 22.40 3.98
N GLY A 97 -4.96 23.44 3.39
CA GLY A 97 -6.32 23.35 2.86
C GLY A 97 -6.51 22.42 1.64
N SER A 98 -5.53 22.33 0.74
CA SER A 98 -5.58 21.64 -0.57
C SER A 98 -6.88 21.85 -1.37
N ASP A 99 -7.12 20.96 -2.33
CA ASP A 99 -8.38 20.68 -3.01
C ASP A 99 -9.54 20.42 -2.03
N LEU A 100 -9.31 19.83 -0.85
CA LEU A 100 -10.40 19.60 0.12
C LEU A 100 -11.06 20.89 0.59
N GLU A 101 -10.30 21.98 0.74
CA GLU A 101 -10.85 23.31 0.98
C GLU A 101 -11.24 24.01 -0.32
N SER A 102 -10.40 23.93 -1.35
CA SER A 102 -10.64 24.68 -2.59
C SER A 102 -11.89 24.23 -3.33
N ASP A 103 -12.18 22.94 -3.33
CA ASP A 103 -13.32 22.34 -4.04
C ASP A 103 -14.43 21.92 -3.08
N GLY A 104 -14.06 21.43 -1.88
CA GLY A 104 -15.01 20.91 -0.88
C GLY A 104 -15.40 21.89 0.23
N GLY A 105 -14.57 22.89 0.55
CA GLY A 105 -14.75 23.79 1.69
C GLY A 105 -14.61 23.11 3.07
N ALA A 106 -13.96 21.94 3.13
CA ALA A 106 -13.87 21.12 4.33
C ALA A 106 -13.05 21.78 5.44
N GLY A 107 -11.92 22.41 5.09
CA GLY A 107 -11.04 23.06 6.05
C GLY A 107 -11.74 24.19 6.84
N PHE A 108 -12.56 25.02 6.17
CA PHE A 108 -13.35 26.02 6.87
C PHE A 108 -14.53 25.41 7.63
N ALA A 109 -15.15 24.34 7.12
CA ALA A 109 -16.22 23.64 7.83
C ALA A 109 -15.74 23.16 9.21
N ASP A 110 -14.52 22.63 9.31
CA ASP A 110 -13.92 22.23 10.58
C ASP A 110 -13.67 23.41 11.54
N ILE A 111 -13.31 24.58 11.01
CA ILE A 111 -13.23 25.80 11.82
C ILE A 111 -14.62 26.22 12.33
N GLU A 112 -15.69 26.05 11.53
CA GLU A 112 -17.07 26.30 11.97
C GLU A 112 -17.51 25.31 13.07
N GLU A 113 -17.07 24.05 12.99
CA GLU A 113 -17.28 23.06 14.04
C GLU A 113 -16.57 23.46 15.35
N MET A 114 -15.31 23.90 15.27
CA MET A 114 -14.58 24.44 16.43
C MET A 114 -15.33 25.62 17.06
N CYS A 115 -16.00 26.46 16.26
CA CYS A 115 -16.83 27.56 16.74
C CYS A 115 -18.14 27.10 17.42
N SER A 116 -18.67 25.97 16.97
CA SER A 116 -19.92 25.39 17.45
C SER A 116 -19.77 24.62 18.77
N ALA A 117 -18.52 24.30 19.15
CA ALA A 117 -18.20 23.69 20.43
C ALA A 117 -18.66 24.54 21.63
N LYS A 118 -18.94 23.84 22.74
CA LYS A 118 -19.37 24.43 24.01
C LYS A 118 -18.32 25.39 24.56
N TYR A 119 -18.79 26.59 24.92
CA TYR A 119 -17.93 27.65 25.45
C TYR A 119 -17.18 27.23 26.72
N SER A 120 -15.86 27.48 26.72
CA SER A 120 -14.93 27.19 27.80
C SER A 120 -13.71 28.09 27.68
N ASP A 121 -13.36 28.82 28.75
CA ASP A 121 -12.11 29.59 28.81
C ASP A 121 -10.87 28.70 28.99
N SER A 122 -11.09 27.40 29.20
CA SER A 122 -10.03 26.39 29.39
C SER A 122 -9.68 25.63 28.11
N VAL A 123 -10.38 25.84 26.99
CA VAL A 123 -10.16 25.12 25.74
C VAL A 123 -9.98 26.12 24.61
N LYS A 124 -8.93 25.94 23.81
CA LYS A 124 -8.63 26.76 22.64
C LYS A 124 -8.22 25.89 21.47
N PHE A 125 -8.67 26.26 20.28
CA PHE A 125 -8.05 25.80 19.04
C PHE A 125 -7.15 26.91 18.49
N VAL A 126 -5.96 26.55 18.06
CA VAL A 126 -5.00 27.44 17.40
C VAL A 126 -4.75 26.86 16.03
N VAL A 127 -5.21 27.53 14.99
CA VAL A 127 -5.25 27.02 13.61
C VAL A 127 -4.28 27.81 12.75
N GLN A 128 -3.42 27.15 11.97
CA GLN A 128 -2.72 27.77 10.84
C GLN A 128 -3.37 27.32 9.54
N THR A 129 -3.65 28.27 8.66
CA THR A 129 -4.25 28.02 7.34
C THR A 129 -3.25 28.37 6.24
N GLY A 130 -3.20 27.55 5.19
CA GLY A 130 -2.39 27.74 3.98
C GLY A 130 -2.68 26.63 2.97
N GLY A 131 -1.92 26.56 1.87
CA GLY A 131 -1.96 25.40 0.96
C GLY A 131 -3.26 25.14 0.20
N ALA A 132 -4.18 26.12 0.15
CA ALA A 132 -5.38 26.07 -0.71
C ALA A 132 -5.46 27.32 -1.59
N SER A 133 -5.79 27.11 -2.86
CA SER A 133 -5.94 28.07 -3.95
C SER A 133 -7.15 28.99 -3.75
N GLN A 134 -8.17 28.53 -3.03
CA GLN A 134 -9.29 29.33 -2.55
C GLN A 134 -9.79 28.85 -1.18
N TRP A 135 -10.51 29.72 -0.48
CA TRP A 135 -11.13 29.40 0.80
C TRP A 135 -12.61 29.79 0.76
N SER A 136 -13.44 28.98 1.39
CA SER A 136 -14.90 29.18 1.52
C SER A 136 -15.25 30.34 2.47
N TYR A 137 -14.28 30.86 3.23
CA TYR A 137 -14.43 32.01 4.13
C TYR A 137 -13.58 33.21 3.71
N ASP A 138 -14.26 34.31 3.38
CA ASP A 138 -13.66 35.55 2.83
C ASP A 138 -12.52 36.18 3.69
N GLU A 139 -12.44 35.89 5.00
CA GLU A 139 -11.36 36.44 5.85
C GLU A 139 -10.08 35.58 5.85
N ILE A 140 -10.14 34.35 5.32
CA ILE A 140 -8.95 33.55 5.04
C ILE A 140 -8.49 33.87 3.61
N ASN A 141 -7.27 34.38 3.49
CA ASN A 141 -6.70 34.81 2.22
C ASN A 141 -5.84 33.68 1.64
N PRO A 142 -6.19 33.14 0.46
CA PRO A 142 -5.41 32.05 -0.16
C PRO A 142 -3.98 32.43 -0.50
N ASN A 143 -3.59 33.71 -0.47
CA ASN A 143 -2.21 34.16 -0.77
C ASN A 143 -1.42 34.54 0.50
N MET A 144 -1.82 34.03 1.65
CA MET A 144 -1.18 34.30 2.94
C MET A 144 -1.24 33.06 3.83
N THR A 145 -0.17 32.80 4.59
CA THR A 145 -0.30 31.96 5.78
C THR A 145 -0.89 32.80 6.91
N GLN A 146 -2.02 32.36 7.47
CA GLN A 146 -2.69 33.05 8.57
C GLN A 146 -2.81 32.12 9.78
N ARG A 147 -2.84 32.70 10.98
CA ARG A 147 -3.10 31.94 12.22
C ARG A 147 -4.29 32.52 12.95
N PHE A 148 -5.14 31.63 13.43
CA PHE A 148 -6.38 31.96 14.11
C PHE A 148 -6.42 31.31 15.50
N VAL A 149 -7.02 32.02 16.44
CA VAL A 149 -7.45 31.44 17.71
C VAL A 149 -8.96 31.31 17.65
N VAL A 150 -9.46 30.09 17.83
CA VAL A 150 -10.88 29.80 17.94
C VAL A 150 -11.20 29.49 19.40
N GLU A 151 -12.01 30.36 20.02
CA GLU A 151 -12.47 30.19 21.40
C GLU A 151 -13.85 30.82 21.61
N ASN A 152 -14.72 30.13 22.36
CA ASN A 152 -16.04 30.62 22.72
C ASN A 152 -16.90 31.09 21.52
N GLY A 153 -16.79 30.37 20.39
CA GLY A 153 -17.46 30.68 19.13
C GLY A 153 -16.95 31.90 18.38
N ASN A 154 -15.75 32.40 18.71
CA ASN A 154 -15.11 33.51 18.00
C ASN A 154 -13.84 33.02 17.30
N ILE A 155 -13.69 33.44 16.04
CA ILE A 155 -12.46 33.29 15.26
C ILE A 155 -11.69 34.61 15.34
N THR A 156 -10.45 34.56 15.82
CA THR A 156 -9.59 35.76 15.92
C THR A 156 -8.32 35.53 15.12
N ASN A 157 -8.11 36.29 14.05
CA ASN A 157 -6.82 36.33 13.35
C ASN A 157 -5.77 36.97 14.28
N VAL A 158 -4.68 36.24 14.52
CA VAL A 158 -3.57 36.66 15.41
C VAL A 158 -2.23 36.75 14.69
N TYR A 159 -2.16 36.34 13.42
CA TYR A 159 -0.97 36.40 12.59
C TYR A 159 -1.35 36.39 11.11
N GLU A 160 -0.66 37.21 10.32
CA GLU A 160 -0.68 37.19 8.86
C GLU A 160 0.78 37.23 8.37
N GLY A 161 1.15 36.23 7.58
CA GLY A 161 2.47 36.09 6.94
C GLY A 161 2.37 36.17 5.43
N SER A 162 3.52 36.07 4.76
CA SER A 162 3.52 35.72 3.34
C SER A 162 2.92 34.33 3.15
N ASP A 163 2.48 34.05 1.94
CA ASP A 163 2.23 32.69 1.49
C ASP A 163 3.47 31.82 1.74
N ALA A 164 3.26 30.62 2.26
CA ALA A 164 4.31 29.65 2.56
C ALA A 164 3.82 28.27 2.17
N ASN A 165 4.76 27.45 1.67
CA ASN A 165 4.51 26.05 1.37
C ASN A 165 4.21 25.30 2.67
N MET A 166 3.03 24.70 2.75
CA MET A 166 2.57 23.93 3.89
C MET A 166 3.18 22.52 3.95
N GLY A 167 3.71 22.01 2.83
CA GLY A 167 4.57 20.82 2.76
C GLY A 167 5.98 21.04 3.31
N ASP A 168 6.44 22.30 3.49
CA ASP A 168 7.78 22.58 4.03
C ASP A 168 7.84 22.35 5.57
N PRO A 169 8.79 21.54 6.09
CA PRO A 169 8.96 21.30 7.53
C PRO A 169 9.16 22.56 8.37
N ASN A 170 9.75 23.62 7.81
CA ASN A 170 9.97 24.88 8.52
C ASN A 170 8.64 25.60 8.76
N THR A 171 7.69 25.54 7.83
CA THR A 171 6.36 26.14 7.99
C THR A 171 5.63 25.53 9.18
N LEU A 172 5.69 24.20 9.34
CA LEU A 172 5.19 23.49 10.51
C LEU A 172 5.99 23.85 11.77
N ALA A 173 7.32 23.80 11.72
CA ALA A 173 8.18 24.08 12.86
C ALA A 173 7.97 25.50 13.44
N GLU A 174 7.83 26.49 12.57
CA GLU A 174 7.55 27.89 12.94
C GLU A 174 6.18 28.03 13.57
N PHE A 175 5.16 27.37 13.03
CA PHE A 175 3.81 27.34 13.60
C PHE A 175 3.83 26.77 15.01
N LEU A 176 4.41 25.59 15.19
CA LEU A 176 4.45 24.89 16.47
C LEU A 176 5.27 25.67 17.49
N THR A 177 6.46 26.16 17.11
CA THR A 177 7.33 26.95 17.99
C THR A 177 6.63 28.22 18.47
N TRP A 178 6.04 28.98 17.56
CA TRP A 178 5.26 30.16 17.92
C TRP A 178 4.06 29.78 18.80
N GLY A 179 3.38 28.69 18.45
CA GLY A 179 2.19 28.20 19.12
C GLY A 179 2.45 27.84 20.58
N VAL A 180 3.44 26.99 20.85
CA VAL A 180 3.78 26.55 22.22
C VAL A 180 4.32 27.71 23.07
N GLN A 181 4.90 28.75 22.47
CA GLN A 181 5.37 29.92 23.20
C GLN A 181 4.24 30.89 23.59
N ASN A 182 3.20 31.00 22.76
CA ASN A 182 2.12 31.98 22.94
C ASN A 182 0.84 31.39 23.55
N TYR A 183 0.61 30.08 23.36
CA TYR A 183 -0.62 29.38 23.73
C TYR A 183 -0.34 28.08 24.53
N ALA A 184 0.71 28.08 25.35
CA ALA A 184 1.01 26.97 26.25
C ALA A 184 -0.17 26.65 27.18
N ALA A 185 -0.50 25.36 27.28
CA ALA A 185 -1.55 24.82 28.13
C ALA A 185 -1.03 23.65 28.97
N ASP A 186 -1.85 23.16 29.91
CA ASP A 186 -1.55 21.95 30.68
C ASP A 186 -1.48 20.72 29.76
N ASN A 187 -2.42 20.63 28.81
CA ASN A 187 -2.43 19.62 27.77
C ASN A 187 -2.41 20.30 26.41
N MET A 188 -1.52 19.84 25.53
CA MET A 188 -1.40 20.36 24.16
C MET A 188 -1.53 19.21 23.17
N GLY A 189 -2.46 19.32 22.24
CA GLY A 189 -2.63 18.38 21.13
C GLY A 189 -2.21 19.02 19.81
N LEU A 190 -1.75 18.21 18.86
CA LEU A 190 -1.51 18.63 17.47
C LEU A 190 -2.37 17.77 16.55
N ILE A 191 -3.03 18.41 15.58
CA ILE A 191 -3.72 17.75 14.48
C ILE A 191 -3.06 18.24 13.18
N LEU A 192 -2.56 17.29 12.39
CA LEU A 192 -2.10 17.51 11.03
C LEU A 192 -3.29 17.16 10.13
N TRP A 193 -3.76 18.16 9.37
CA TRP A 193 -4.94 18.03 8.53
C TRP A 193 -4.53 18.16 7.08
N ASN A 194 -4.75 17.07 6.34
CA ASN A 194 -5.44 17.00 5.04
C ASN A 194 -5.30 15.56 4.49
N HIS A 195 -4.99 15.38 3.20
CA HIS A 195 -4.60 14.11 2.60
C HIS A 195 -3.41 13.49 3.33
N GLY A 196 -3.40 12.16 3.32
CA GLY A 196 -2.29 11.33 3.77
C GLY A 196 -2.03 10.23 2.76
N GLY A 197 -0.77 9.86 2.62
CA GLY A 197 -0.32 8.78 1.74
C GLY A 197 0.61 7.79 2.46
N GLY A 198 0.39 7.66 3.76
CA GLY A 198 1.06 6.67 4.60
C GLY A 198 2.55 6.93 4.77
N SER A 199 3.32 5.84 4.80
CA SER A 199 4.73 5.90 5.23
C SER A 199 5.65 6.57 4.21
N ILE A 200 5.32 6.57 2.92
CA ILE A 200 6.21 7.10 1.86
C ILE A 200 5.95 8.58 1.58
N THR A 201 4.72 8.96 1.28
CA THR A 201 4.39 10.33 0.84
C THR A 201 3.90 11.22 1.99
N GLY A 202 3.61 10.67 3.17
CA GLY A 202 3.37 11.46 4.37
C GLY A 202 2.01 12.16 4.39
N VAL A 203 1.97 13.43 4.80
CA VAL A 203 0.71 14.14 5.13
C VAL A 203 0.76 15.63 4.76
N CYS A 204 -0.38 16.31 4.67
CA CYS A 204 -0.52 17.76 4.43
C CYS A 204 -0.10 18.23 3.03
N PHE A 205 -0.69 17.65 1.98
CA PHE A 205 -0.42 17.96 0.57
C PHE A 205 -0.84 19.40 0.21
N ASP A 206 0.12 20.24 -0.18
CA ASP A 206 -0.09 21.63 -0.55
C ASP A 206 -0.33 21.78 -2.07
N GLU A 207 -1.60 21.92 -2.46
CA GLU A 207 -1.99 21.99 -3.88
C GLU A 207 -1.36 23.18 -4.64
N LYS A 208 -0.81 24.18 -3.94
CA LYS A 208 -0.22 25.37 -4.55
C LYS A 208 1.28 25.23 -4.80
N ASN A 209 1.91 24.18 -4.29
CA ASN A 209 3.34 23.93 -4.37
C ASN A 209 3.59 22.53 -4.94
N ASP A 210 2.99 22.26 -6.10
CA ASP A 210 3.13 20.98 -6.82
C ASP A 210 2.78 19.76 -5.93
N SER A 211 1.76 19.93 -5.08
CA SER A 211 1.30 18.93 -4.10
C SER A 211 2.38 18.47 -3.10
N ASP A 212 3.39 19.31 -2.84
CA ASP A 212 4.40 19.04 -1.82
C ASP A 212 3.76 18.70 -0.48
N SER A 213 4.28 17.66 0.17
CA SER A 213 3.74 17.08 1.40
C SER A 213 4.82 16.98 2.47
N LEU A 214 4.40 16.86 3.73
CA LEU A 214 5.32 16.60 4.83
C LEU A 214 5.60 15.10 4.93
N SER A 215 6.81 14.69 4.55
CA SER A 215 7.28 13.33 4.84
C SER A 215 7.37 13.09 6.36
N LEU A 216 7.40 11.81 6.77
CA LEU A 216 7.53 11.47 8.20
C LEU A 216 8.83 12.02 8.84
N ARG A 217 9.93 12.11 8.06
CA ARG A 217 11.21 12.70 8.52
C ARG A 217 11.12 14.22 8.67
N GLU A 218 10.30 14.88 7.87
CA GLU A 218 10.03 16.31 7.96
C GLU A 218 9.14 16.64 9.16
N VAL A 219 8.12 15.81 9.42
CA VAL A 219 7.33 15.87 10.66
C VAL A 219 8.23 15.67 11.89
N ASP A 220 9.14 14.69 11.87
CA ASP A 220 10.13 14.46 12.93
C ASP A 220 10.98 15.72 13.19
N SER A 221 11.49 16.34 12.12
CA SER A 221 12.32 17.55 12.18
C SER A 221 11.57 18.76 12.75
N ALA A 222 10.32 18.96 12.35
CA ALA A 222 9.49 20.05 12.83
C ALA A 222 9.14 19.89 14.32
N LEU A 223 8.78 18.67 14.74
CA LEU A 223 8.50 18.35 16.14
C LEU A 223 9.74 18.45 17.02
N LEU A 224 10.90 18.01 16.52
CA LEU A 224 12.19 18.17 17.21
C LEU A 224 12.50 19.65 17.46
N THR A 225 12.23 20.49 16.46
CA THR A 225 12.42 21.95 16.56
C THR A 225 11.50 22.54 17.63
N ALA A 226 10.20 22.24 17.59
CA ALA A 226 9.25 22.73 18.59
C ALA A 226 9.59 22.23 20.01
N GLN A 227 10.05 20.98 20.14
CA GLN A 227 10.40 20.34 21.39
C GLN A 227 11.50 21.10 22.16
N GLN A 228 12.36 21.88 21.48
CA GLN A 228 13.35 22.76 22.13
C GLN A 228 12.73 23.81 23.08
N TYR A 229 11.44 24.11 22.90
CA TYR A 229 10.70 25.10 23.68
C TYR A 229 9.71 24.45 24.65
N MET A 230 9.64 23.13 24.68
CA MET A 230 8.70 22.36 25.48
C MET A 230 9.39 21.69 26.66
N THR A 231 8.63 21.50 27.74
CA THR A 231 9.07 20.75 28.92
C THR A 231 8.27 19.46 29.13
N GLU A 232 7.23 19.24 28.33
CA GLU A 232 6.37 18.07 28.34
C GLU A 232 6.09 17.62 26.91
N LYS A 233 5.76 16.34 26.74
CA LYS A 233 5.33 15.80 25.45
C LYS A 233 3.97 16.37 25.08
N TRP A 234 3.67 16.41 23.79
CA TRP A 234 2.30 16.55 23.31
C TRP A 234 1.42 15.49 23.96
N GLU A 235 0.22 15.88 24.39
CA GLU A 235 -0.75 14.94 24.92
C GLU A 235 -1.14 13.95 23.83
N PHE A 236 -1.37 14.45 22.61
CA PHE A 236 -1.47 13.62 21.41
C PHE A 236 -0.92 14.36 20.20
N VAL A 237 -0.48 13.59 19.20
CA VAL A 237 -0.36 14.05 17.81
C VAL A 237 -1.32 13.19 17.00
N GLY A 238 -2.16 13.84 16.22
CA GLY A 238 -3.24 13.22 15.46
C GLY A 238 -3.12 13.56 13.99
N PHE A 239 -3.48 12.60 13.16
CA PHE A 239 -3.62 12.78 11.73
C PHE A 239 -5.11 12.72 11.42
N ASP A 240 -5.70 13.87 11.08
CA ASP A 240 -6.99 13.88 10.37
C ASP A 240 -6.61 13.73 8.90
N ALA A 241 -6.18 12.52 8.53
CA ALA A 241 -5.55 12.18 7.26
C ALA A 241 -5.46 10.67 7.04
N CYS A 242 -5.68 10.24 5.80
CA CYS A 242 -5.64 8.86 5.36
C CYS A 242 -4.30 8.16 5.66
N LEU A 243 -4.34 6.86 5.96
CA LEU A 243 -3.17 5.94 5.95
C LEU A 243 -2.06 6.24 6.97
N MET A 244 -2.24 7.23 7.86
CA MET A 244 -1.19 7.66 8.81
C MET A 244 -1.10 6.81 10.08
N GLY A 245 -1.99 5.83 10.25
CA GLY A 245 -1.99 4.82 11.30
C GLY A 245 -0.91 3.76 11.09
N SER A 246 0.35 4.18 10.92
CA SER A 246 1.47 3.26 10.64
C SER A 246 2.45 3.14 11.80
N VAL A 247 3.17 2.01 11.81
CA VAL A 247 4.20 1.71 12.81
C VAL A 247 5.41 2.64 12.69
N GLU A 248 5.73 3.09 11.47
CA GLU A 248 6.79 4.05 11.19
C GLU A 248 6.44 5.44 11.78
N ALA A 249 5.22 5.92 11.54
CA ALA A 249 4.72 7.17 12.11
C ALA A 249 4.68 7.10 13.64
N ALA A 250 4.17 5.99 14.21
CA ALA A 250 4.12 5.78 15.65
C ALA A 250 5.53 5.79 16.28
N ASN A 251 6.52 5.18 15.63
CA ASN A 251 7.89 5.15 16.12
C ASN A 251 8.52 6.56 16.18
N ILE A 252 8.28 7.40 15.17
CA ILE A 252 8.73 8.79 15.14
C ILE A 252 8.01 9.61 16.23
N LEU A 253 6.68 9.54 16.28
CA LEU A 253 5.88 10.33 17.21
C LEU A 253 6.10 9.96 18.67
N ALA A 254 6.53 8.73 18.98
CA ALA A 254 6.85 8.32 20.34
C ALA A 254 7.98 9.14 21.00
N ASN A 255 8.75 9.91 20.22
CA ASN A 255 9.70 10.89 20.75
C ASN A 255 9.03 12.16 21.32
N TYR A 256 7.85 12.51 20.81
CA TYR A 256 7.23 13.83 20.98
C TYR A 256 5.88 13.80 21.69
N ALA A 257 5.13 12.70 21.58
CA ALA A 257 3.76 12.60 22.06
C ALA A 257 3.53 11.43 23.03
N LYS A 258 2.44 11.48 23.78
CA LYS A 258 1.96 10.36 24.60
C LYS A 258 1.04 9.43 23.82
N TYR A 259 0.19 9.98 22.96
CA TYR A 259 -0.72 9.23 22.12
C TYR A 259 -0.58 9.64 20.65
N MET A 260 -0.80 8.68 19.76
CA MET A 260 -1.04 8.93 18.33
C MET A 260 -2.48 8.58 18.00
N TYR A 261 -3.15 9.40 17.20
CA TYR A 261 -4.41 9.04 16.55
C TYR A 261 -4.17 9.00 15.04
N GLY A 262 -4.60 7.93 14.38
CA GLY A 262 -4.46 7.79 12.93
C GLY A 262 -5.24 6.60 12.40
N SER A 263 -5.60 6.67 11.13
CA SER A 263 -6.30 5.62 10.39
C SER A 263 -5.32 4.74 9.64
N GLU A 264 -5.52 3.42 9.68
CA GLU A 264 -4.79 2.51 8.79
C GLU A 264 -5.24 2.68 7.34
N GLU A 265 -6.46 3.15 7.14
CA GLU A 265 -7.18 3.28 5.86
C GLU A 265 -7.41 4.75 5.50
N VAL A 266 -8.12 5.02 4.41
CA VAL A 266 -8.68 6.33 4.11
C VAL A 266 -9.67 6.78 5.20
N GLU A 267 -9.70 8.09 5.46
CA GLU A 267 -10.66 8.72 6.38
C GLU A 267 -11.80 9.38 5.59
N PRO A 268 -12.92 8.68 5.35
CA PRO A 268 -14.02 9.21 4.54
C PRO A 268 -14.83 10.29 5.26
N GLY A 269 -15.51 11.11 4.45
CA GLY A 269 -16.39 12.17 4.91
C GLY A 269 -15.64 13.44 5.31
N ALA A 270 -16.22 14.17 6.26
CA ALA A 270 -15.68 15.46 6.70
C ALA A 270 -14.41 15.36 7.57
N GLY A 271 -13.92 14.15 7.87
CA GLY A 271 -12.87 13.95 8.86
C GLY A 271 -13.41 14.02 10.30
N TRP A 272 -12.64 14.61 11.21
CA TRP A 272 -12.95 14.55 12.64
C TRP A 272 -14.01 15.56 13.09
N ASN A 273 -14.80 15.19 14.10
CA ASN A 273 -15.81 16.10 14.65
C ASN A 273 -15.21 17.05 15.70
N TYR A 274 -14.80 18.24 15.27
CA TYR A 274 -14.19 19.25 16.15
C TYR A 274 -15.16 19.84 17.16
N THR A 275 -16.47 19.82 16.86
CA THR A 275 -17.51 20.22 17.81
C THR A 275 -17.49 19.30 19.04
N GLU A 276 -17.40 17.99 18.84
CA GLU A 276 -17.38 17.00 19.92
C GLU A 276 -16.07 16.99 20.71
N ILE A 277 -14.93 17.21 20.05
CA ILE A 277 -13.63 17.45 20.73
C ILE A 277 -13.76 18.61 21.73
N GLY A 278 -14.24 19.77 21.27
CA GLY A 278 -14.39 20.94 22.13
C GLY A 278 -15.46 20.76 23.22
N ASN A 279 -16.60 20.11 22.90
CA ASN A 279 -17.66 19.78 23.86
C ASN A 279 -17.15 18.90 24.99
N PHE A 280 -16.39 17.86 24.66
CA PHE A 280 -15.84 16.92 25.61
C PHE A 280 -14.84 17.60 26.54
N LEU A 281 -13.87 18.34 26.00
CA LEU A 281 -12.84 19.03 26.80
C LEU A 281 -13.42 20.14 27.68
N ALA A 282 -14.45 20.86 27.22
CA ALA A 282 -15.17 21.84 28.03
C ALA A 282 -15.88 21.20 29.24
N GLY A 283 -16.27 19.92 29.14
CA GLY A 283 -16.83 19.13 30.24
C GLY A 283 -15.77 18.46 31.12
N ASN A 284 -14.63 18.10 30.53
CA ASN A 284 -13.61 17.23 31.11
C ASN A 284 -12.20 17.82 30.94
N PRO A 285 -11.87 18.97 31.54
CA PRO A 285 -10.59 19.66 31.33
C PRO A 285 -9.37 18.87 31.84
N SER A 286 -9.58 17.82 32.65
CA SER A 286 -8.54 16.93 33.15
C SER A 286 -8.50 15.57 32.42
N ALA A 287 -9.18 15.45 31.28
CA ALA A 287 -9.15 14.22 30.48
C ALA A 287 -7.71 13.89 30.06
N SER A 288 -7.42 12.63 29.80
CA SER A 288 -6.20 12.22 29.09
C SER A 288 -6.38 12.27 27.57
N GLY A 289 -5.28 12.19 26.83
CA GLY A 289 -5.30 11.96 25.40
C GLY A 289 -6.00 10.64 25.03
N ALA A 290 -5.91 9.58 25.84
CA ALA A 290 -6.66 8.36 25.55
C ALA A 290 -8.19 8.57 25.64
N GLU A 291 -8.65 9.31 26.65
CA GLU A 291 -10.08 9.61 26.83
C GLU A 291 -10.62 10.52 25.73
N LEU A 292 -9.84 11.51 25.28
CA LEU A 292 -10.19 12.33 24.13
C LEU A 292 -10.16 11.52 22.82
N GLY A 293 -9.15 10.69 22.62
CA GLY A 293 -9.01 9.88 21.41
C GLY A 293 -10.20 8.94 21.19
N GLN A 294 -10.75 8.35 22.27
CA GLN A 294 -11.98 7.59 22.17
C GLN A 294 -13.15 8.43 21.64
N VAL A 295 -13.29 9.69 22.07
CA VAL A 295 -14.33 10.60 21.57
C VAL A 295 -14.13 10.91 20.10
N VAL A 296 -12.87 11.13 19.67
CA VAL A 296 -12.53 11.33 18.26
C VAL A 296 -12.97 10.13 17.44
N CYS A 297 -12.53 8.91 17.79
CA CYS A 297 -12.93 7.68 17.10
C CYS A 297 -14.45 7.49 17.04
N ASP A 298 -15.15 7.63 18.17
CA ASP A 298 -16.60 7.39 18.24
C ASP A 298 -17.38 8.43 17.42
N SER A 299 -16.96 9.69 17.44
CA SER A 299 -17.64 10.76 16.71
C SER A 299 -17.32 10.76 15.21
N PHE A 300 -16.09 10.42 14.83
CA PHE A 300 -15.70 10.15 13.44
C PHE A 300 -16.53 9.00 12.87
N TYR A 301 -16.55 7.84 13.53
CA TYR A 301 -17.32 6.68 13.08
C TYR A 301 -18.81 6.99 12.94
N GLN A 302 -19.38 7.75 13.88
CA GLN A 302 -20.77 8.21 13.77
C GLN A 302 -20.99 9.15 12.57
N GLY A 303 -20.01 10.00 12.26
CA GLY A 303 -19.99 10.83 11.04
C GLY A 303 -20.01 9.97 9.78
N CYS A 304 -19.16 8.94 9.71
CA CYS A 304 -19.15 7.99 8.60
C CYS A 304 -20.49 7.25 8.47
N ILE A 305 -21.13 6.86 9.58
CA ILE A 305 -22.49 6.27 9.57
C ILE A 305 -23.52 7.24 8.99
N ASP A 306 -23.46 8.51 9.38
CA ASP A 306 -24.41 9.53 8.95
C ASP A 306 -24.22 9.89 7.46
N ALA A 307 -22.99 9.81 6.95
CA ALA A 307 -22.65 9.93 5.52
C ALA A 307 -22.95 8.63 4.73
N GLY A 308 -22.94 7.49 5.41
CA GLY A 308 -23.13 6.15 4.87
C GLY A 308 -21.87 5.55 4.25
N ASP A 309 -20.69 5.89 4.77
CA ASP A 309 -19.35 5.51 4.28
C ASP A 309 -18.54 4.84 5.41
N TYR A 310 -19.23 4.04 6.24
CA TYR A 310 -18.67 3.48 7.48
C TYR A 310 -18.08 2.07 7.31
N ASP A 311 -18.20 1.48 6.11
CA ASP A 311 -17.80 0.09 5.85
C ASP A 311 -16.26 -0.04 5.71
N CYS A 312 -15.58 0.96 5.15
CA CYS A 312 -14.12 0.98 4.96
C CYS A 312 -13.35 1.82 6.01
N CYS A 313 -14.00 2.48 6.96
CA CYS A 313 -13.29 3.41 7.85
C CYS A 313 -12.50 2.67 8.95
N THR A 314 -11.30 3.13 9.29
CA THR A 314 -10.57 2.71 10.50
C THR A 314 -10.11 3.95 11.28
N LEU A 315 -9.95 3.84 12.61
CA LEU A 315 -9.24 4.87 13.39
C LEU A 315 -8.78 4.28 14.73
N ALA A 316 -7.51 4.47 15.08
CA ALA A 316 -6.94 3.93 16.31
C ALA A 316 -6.31 5.00 17.21
N VAL A 317 -6.31 4.72 18.51
CA VAL A 317 -5.61 5.47 19.55
C VAL A 317 -4.47 4.62 20.08
N THR A 318 -3.25 5.06 19.83
CA THR A 318 -2.02 4.31 20.16
C THR A 318 -1.30 4.96 21.33
N ASP A 319 -1.08 4.22 22.42
CA ASP A 319 -0.20 4.59 23.54
C ASP A 319 1.27 4.47 23.09
N LEU A 320 1.86 5.62 22.78
CA LEU A 320 3.22 5.71 22.27
C LEU A 320 4.28 5.30 23.29
N SER A 321 3.93 5.18 24.58
CA SER A 321 4.84 4.62 25.59
C SER A 321 5.07 3.10 25.43
N LYS A 322 4.28 2.43 24.58
CA LYS A 322 4.34 0.99 24.32
C LYS A 322 5.04 0.63 23.01
N ILE A 323 5.30 1.60 22.15
CA ILE A 323 5.85 1.37 20.81
C ILE A 323 7.24 0.73 20.84
N ASP A 324 8.08 1.01 21.84
CA ASP A 324 9.38 0.33 21.96
C ASP A 324 9.24 -1.19 22.03
N GLN A 325 8.19 -1.69 22.69
CA GLN A 325 7.95 -3.12 22.78
C GLN A 325 7.37 -3.70 21.48
N VAL A 326 6.62 -2.91 20.72
CA VAL A 326 6.20 -3.28 19.35
C VAL A 326 7.45 -3.40 18.47
N MET A 327 8.36 -2.41 18.49
CA MET A 327 9.58 -2.41 17.68
C MET A 327 10.48 -3.60 17.99
N GLN A 328 10.70 -3.89 19.28
CA GLN A 328 11.53 -5.02 19.70
C GLN A 328 10.94 -6.38 19.31
N SER A 329 9.62 -6.52 19.43
CA SER A 329 8.93 -7.77 19.07
C SER A 329 8.91 -7.95 17.55
N PHE A 330 8.62 -6.88 16.80
CA PHE A 330 8.66 -6.88 15.35
C PHE A 330 10.05 -7.14 14.81
N ASN A 331 11.11 -6.55 15.38
CA ASN A 331 12.49 -6.82 14.97
C ASN A 331 12.90 -8.28 15.21
N SER A 332 12.46 -8.89 16.31
CA SER A 332 12.72 -10.32 16.58
C SER A 332 12.01 -11.22 15.59
N PHE A 333 10.75 -10.88 15.26
CA PHE A 333 9.98 -11.54 14.21
C PHE A 333 10.63 -11.36 12.82
N ALA A 334 11.01 -10.13 12.47
CA ALA A 334 11.67 -9.76 11.22
C ALA A 334 12.98 -10.53 11.04
N LYS A 335 13.74 -10.73 12.11
CA LYS A 335 14.94 -11.58 12.08
C LYS A 335 14.62 -13.02 11.70
N ASP A 336 13.59 -13.62 12.30
CA ASP A 336 13.22 -15.01 12.01
C ASP A 336 12.82 -15.18 10.53
N ILE A 337 11.98 -14.27 9.99
CA ILE A 337 11.56 -14.33 8.59
C ILE A 337 12.73 -14.02 7.63
N TYR A 338 13.64 -13.12 8.02
CA TYR A 338 14.86 -12.86 7.26
C TYR A 338 15.78 -14.09 7.21
N ASP A 339 15.96 -14.79 8.33
CA ASP A 339 16.76 -16.03 8.36
C ASP A 339 16.08 -17.14 7.54
N ALA A 340 14.75 -17.29 7.65
CA ALA A 340 13.96 -18.28 6.93
C ALA A 340 13.91 -18.03 5.42
N GLY A 341 13.75 -16.78 5.00
CA GLY A 341 13.70 -16.37 3.59
C GLY A 341 15.05 -16.50 2.86
N GLY A 342 16.07 -17.11 3.48
CA GLY A 342 17.28 -17.52 2.76
C GLY A 342 17.03 -18.72 1.85
N ASP A 343 15.95 -19.45 2.13
CA ASP A 343 15.37 -20.52 1.33
C ASP A 343 14.23 -19.96 0.45
N ALA A 344 14.24 -20.31 -0.85
CA ALA A 344 13.32 -19.73 -1.83
C ALA A 344 11.85 -20.15 -1.62
N ASP A 345 11.59 -21.40 -1.20
CA ASP A 345 10.23 -21.91 -0.91
C ASP A 345 9.63 -21.21 0.32
N SER A 346 10.47 -20.99 1.34
CA SER A 346 10.08 -20.23 2.52
C SER A 346 9.83 -18.76 2.18
N LEU A 347 10.71 -18.13 1.40
CA LEU A 347 10.54 -16.75 0.94
C LEU A 347 9.24 -16.60 0.14
N SER A 348 9.02 -17.44 -0.87
CA SER A 348 7.84 -17.34 -1.72
C SER A 348 6.56 -17.50 -0.94
N THR A 349 6.49 -18.51 -0.07
CA THR A 349 5.31 -18.76 0.76
C THR A 349 5.03 -17.59 1.69
N MET A 350 6.06 -16.98 2.28
CA MET A 350 5.86 -15.77 3.09
C MET A 350 5.34 -14.61 2.24
N ILE A 351 5.94 -14.32 1.08
CA ILE A 351 5.49 -13.22 0.21
C ILE A 351 4.03 -13.40 -0.21
N ARG A 352 3.63 -14.59 -0.67
CA ARG A 352 2.23 -14.91 -1.02
C ARG A 352 1.26 -14.63 0.12
N ASN A 353 1.61 -15.09 1.32
CA ASN A 353 0.74 -14.91 2.47
C ASN A 353 0.65 -13.43 2.88
N ILE A 354 1.75 -12.66 2.75
CA ILE A 354 1.77 -11.22 3.05
C ILE A 354 0.94 -10.43 2.03
N GLU A 355 1.05 -10.75 0.74
CA GLU A 355 0.28 -10.08 -0.33
C GLU A 355 -1.22 -10.39 -0.25
N SER A 356 -1.59 -11.50 0.41
CA SER A 356 -2.98 -11.84 0.73
C SER A 356 -3.43 -11.37 2.11
N ALA A 357 -2.58 -10.68 2.86
CA ALA A 357 -2.92 -10.17 4.18
C ALA A 357 -3.77 -8.90 4.08
N GLU A 358 -4.47 -8.59 5.16
CA GLU A 358 -5.19 -7.33 5.35
C GLU A 358 -4.27 -6.15 4.96
N ASN A 359 -4.73 -5.33 4.02
CA ASN A 359 -4.00 -4.19 3.49
C ASN A 359 -4.94 -3.00 3.33
N PHE A 360 -4.38 -1.80 3.16
CA PHE A 360 -5.15 -0.57 3.25
C PHE A 360 -4.90 0.38 2.08
N GLY A 361 -5.93 1.12 1.70
CA GLY A 361 -5.96 2.02 0.56
C GLY A 361 -6.21 1.27 -0.74
N SER A 362 -5.31 1.44 -1.71
CA SER A 362 -5.34 0.73 -2.98
C SER A 362 -3.99 0.10 -3.26
N ASN A 363 -4.00 -1.03 -3.96
CA ASN A 363 -2.82 -1.75 -4.43
C ASN A 363 -3.07 -2.34 -5.84
N ASN A 364 -3.57 -1.54 -6.77
CA ASN A 364 -3.80 -1.94 -8.18
C ASN A 364 -3.53 -0.78 -9.16
N ASP A 365 -3.30 -1.10 -10.43
CA ASP A 365 -2.90 -0.13 -11.46
C ASP A 365 -3.94 0.97 -11.75
N ASN A 366 -5.25 0.71 -11.55
CA ASN A 366 -6.30 1.69 -11.84
C ASN A 366 -6.43 2.78 -10.76
N GLU A 367 -5.90 2.51 -9.58
CA GLU A 367 -6.14 3.32 -8.38
C GLU A 367 -4.87 3.65 -7.59
N GLY A 368 -3.72 3.11 -8.00
CA GLY A 368 -2.42 3.31 -7.37
C GLY A 368 -2.12 2.33 -6.24
N TYR A 369 -0.92 2.47 -5.67
CA TYR A 369 -0.37 1.61 -4.62
C TYR A 369 0.03 2.42 -3.38
N THR A 370 -0.58 2.11 -2.23
CA THR A 370 -0.17 2.64 -0.92
C THR A 370 0.94 1.81 -0.29
N ASN A 371 1.02 0.51 -0.63
CA ASN A 371 1.97 -0.44 -0.07
C ASN A 371 1.86 -0.56 1.47
N MET A 372 0.66 -0.46 2.04
CA MET A 372 0.40 -0.53 3.48
C MET A 372 -0.31 -1.84 3.86
N VAL A 373 0.35 -2.67 4.67
CA VAL A 373 -0.19 -3.97 5.14
C VAL A 373 -0.40 -3.92 6.65
N ASP A 374 -1.44 -4.56 7.18
CA ASP A 374 -1.66 -4.70 8.61
C ASP A 374 -0.48 -5.41 9.30
N LEU A 375 0.07 -4.78 10.34
CA LEU A 375 1.28 -5.27 11.02
C LEU A 375 1.06 -6.63 11.70
N VAL A 376 -0.14 -6.90 12.22
CA VAL A 376 -0.46 -8.17 12.87
C VAL A 376 -0.75 -9.23 11.82
N ALA A 377 -1.52 -8.93 10.78
CA ALA A 377 -1.82 -9.85 9.70
C ALA A 377 -0.52 -10.28 8.96
N LEU A 378 0.42 -9.36 8.73
CA LEU A 378 1.75 -9.68 8.20
C LEU A 378 2.49 -10.66 9.12
N ALA A 379 2.47 -10.42 10.44
CA ALA A 379 3.14 -11.28 11.40
C ALA A 379 2.52 -12.69 11.46
N GLU A 380 1.20 -12.78 11.41
CA GLU A 380 0.44 -14.04 11.43
C GLU A 380 0.63 -14.85 10.13
N SER A 381 0.64 -14.16 8.98
CA SER A 381 0.91 -14.72 7.65
C SER A 381 2.26 -15.45 7.56
N CYS A 382 3.23 -15.02 8.38
CA CYS A 382 4.55 -15.64 8.49
C CYS A 382 4.74 -16.45 9.79
N GLY A 383 3.67 -16.74 10.54
CA GLY A 383 3.74 -17.37 11.87
C GLY A 383 4.33 -18.78 11.88
N SER A 384 4.32 -19.51 10.75
CA SER A 384 5.02 -20.79 10.61
C SER A 384 6.54 -20.67 10.58
N TYR A 385 7.05 -19.49 10.24
CA TYR A 385 8.49 -19.20 10.10
C TYR A 385 9.05 -18.43 11.29
N SER A 386 8.19 -17.83 12.12
CA SER A 386 8.61 -17.10 13.33
C SER A 386 7.82 -17.51 14.57
N SER A 387 8.55 -17.83 15.65
CA SER A 387 7.94 -18.03 16.97
C SER A 387 7.54 -16.72 17.67
N ASN A 388 7.83 -15.57 17.05
CA ASN A 388 7.61 -14.25 17.60
C ASN A 388 6.34 -13.55 17.07
N ALA A 389 5.59 -14.14 16.13
CA ALA A 389 4.35 -13.56 15.59
C ALA A 389 3.34 -13.19 16.71
N ASP A 390 3.09 -14.11 17.65
CA ASP A 390 2.22 -13.87 18.81
C ASP A 390 2.72 -12.72 19.71
N ALA A 391 4.04 -12.50 19.77
CA ALA A 391 4.63 -11.42 20.54
C ALA A 391 4.41 -10.06 19.87
N VAL A 392 4.44 -9.99 18.53
CA VAL A 392 4.05 -8.80 17.75
C VAL A 392 2.59 -8.46 18.05
N ARG A 393 1.67 -9.41 17.85
CA ARG A 393 0.24 -9.21 18.16
C ARG A 393 0.02 -8.71 19.59
N SER A 394 0.61 -9.38 20.57
CA SER A 394 0.48 -8.99 21.99
C SER A 394 1.02 -7.59 22.29
N ALA A 395 2.08 -7.17 21.60
CA ALA A 395 2.67 -5.84 21.76
C ALA A 395 1.76 -4.77 21.13
N VAL A 396 1.24 -5.01 19.93
CA VAL A 396 0.28 -4.12 19.24
C VAL A 396 -1.01 -3.99 20.06
N GLU A 397 -1.63 -5.10 20.47
CA GLU A 397 -2.82 -5.09 21.34
C GLU A 397 -2.60 -4.32 22.66
N SER A 398 -1.37 -4.34 23.19
CA SER A 398 -1.05 -3.56 24.39
C SER A 398 -0.82 -2.07 24.11
N ALA A 399 -0.45 -1.70 22.88
CA ALA A 399 -0.23 -0.33 22.46
C ALA A 399 -1.53 0.36 22.03
N ILE A 400 -2.44 -0.35 21.37
CA ILE A 400 -3.74 0.18 20.96
C ILE A 400 -4.69 0.24 22.15
N VAL A 401 -5.01 1.44 22.61
CA VAL A 401 -5.91 1.65 23.76
C VAL A 401 -7.38 1.78 23.36
N TYR A 402 -7.64 2.16 22.11
CA TYR A 402 -8.96 2.20 21.50
C TYR A 402 -8.83 2.10 19.97
N LYS A 403 -9.80 1.48 19.30
CA LYS A 403 -9.92 1.50 17.84
C LYS A 403 -11.35 1.31 17.40
N ILE A 404 -11.67 1.83 16.22
CA ILE A 404 -12.89 1.56 15.45
C ILE A 404 -12.48 1.03 14.08
N HIS A 405 -13.36 0.23 13.48
CA HIS A 405 -13.21 -0.29 12.13
C HIS A 405 -14.59 -0.50 11.50
N GLY A 406 -14.64 -0.42 10.18
CA GLY A 406 -15.81 -0.78 9.38
C GLY A 406 -15.92 -2.29 9.16
N SER A 407 -16.90 -2.70 8.35
CA SER A 407 -17.13 -4.11 8.01
C SER A 407 -16.10 -4.68 7.06
N ASP A 408 -15.46 -3.83 6.25
CA ASP A 408 -14.51 -4.25 5.22
C ASP A 408 -13.16 -4.58 5.86
N HIS A 409 -12.87 -4.00 7.03
CA HIS A 409 -11.64 -4.22 7.78
C HIS A 409 -11.89 -4.79 9.19
N PRO A 410 -12.52 -5.97 9.33
CA PRO A 410 -12.92 -6.50 10.64
C PRO A 410 -11.73 -6.84 11.55
N ASP A 411 -10.56 -7.09 10.95
CA ASP A 411 -9.36 -7.53 11.64
C ASP A 411 -8.27 -6.45 11.77
N ALA A 412 -8.51 -5.23 11.24
CA ALA A 412 -7.59 -4.09 11.31
C ALA A 412 -7.04 -3.88 12.72
N CYS A 413 -5.72 -3.95 12.87
CA CYS A 413 -5.06 -4.09 14.16
C CYS A 413 -4.88 -2.75 14.87
N GLY A 414 -4.84 -1.65 14.14
CA GLY A 414 -4.62 -0.26 14.56
C GLY A 414 -3.25 0.31 14.13
N LEU A 415 -2.39 -0.49 13.49
CA LEU A 415 -1.09 -0.10 12.94
C LEU A 415 -0.77 -0.88 11.66
N SER A 416 -0.63 -0.18 10.54
CA SER A 416 -0.06 -0.72 9.32
C SER A 416 1.48 -0.66 9.32
N VAL A 417 2.10 -1.36 8.38
CA VAL A 417 3.54 -1.32 8.06
C VAL A 417 3.70 -1.28 6.56
N TYR A 418 4.71 -0.55 6.10
CA TYR A 418 4.99 -0.52 4.67
C TYR A 418 5.53 -1.87 4.19
N PHE A 419 5.00 -2.36 3.07
CA PHE A 419 5.45 -3.53 2.33
C PHE A 419 5.25 -3.27 0.83
N PRO A 420 6.31 -3.25 0.00
CA PRO A 420 6.15 -2.91 -1.41
C PRO A 420 5.44 -4.05 -2.14
N ILE A 421 4.13 -3.93 -2.33
CA ILE A 421 3.34 -4.82 -3.21
C ILE A 421 3.72 -4.48 -4.65
N LYS A 422 3.73 -3.18 -5.00
CA LYS A 422 4.40 -2.64 -6.19
C LYS A 422 5.64 -1.85 -5.77
N LEU A 423 6.71 -1.98 -6.54
CA LEU A 423 7.94 -1.23 -6.31
C LEU A 423 7.93 0.04 -7.16
N GLY A 424 7.89 1.22 -6.54
CA GLY A 424 7.98 2.52 -7.23
C GLY A 424 9.40 3.05 -7.40
N GLY A 425 10.40 2.16 -7.42
CA GLY A 425 11.79 2.49 -7.71
C GLY A 425 12.66 2.80 -6.50
N SER A 426 13.87 3.32 -6.77
CA SER A 426 14.92 3.50 -5.77
C SER A 426 14.62 4.60 -4.75
N GLN A 427 13.90 5.65 -5.15
CA GLN A 427 13.53 6.77 -4.29
C GLN A 427 12.58 6.31 -3.17
N GLU A 428 11.60 5.48 -3.49
CA GLU A 428 10.66 4.92 -2.50
C GLU A 428 11.40 4.08 -1.45
N LEU A 429 12.29 3.17 -1.87
CA LEU A 429 13.11 2.38 -0.94
C LEU A 429 14.06 3.26 -0.12
N GLN A 430 14.56 4.36 -0.68
CA GLN A 430 15.41 5.31 0.03
C GLN A 430 14.64 6.04 1.13
N ILE A 431 13.40 6.46 0.86
CA ILE A 431 12.49 7.05 1.85
C ILE A 431 12.19 6.02 2.94
N PHE A 432 11.80 4.81 2.54
CA PHE A 432 11.48 3.76 3.49
C PHE A 432 12.66 3.41 4.40
N ASN A 433 13.88 3.32 3.86
CA ASN A 433 15.09 3.10 4.64
C ASN A 433 15.27 4.10 5.79
N ASP A 434 14.89 5.36 5.57
CA ASP A 434 15.08 6.43 6.56
C ASP A 434 14.08 6.32 7.73
N ILE A 435 12.96 5.63 7.53
CA ILE A 435 11.89 5.45 8.52
C ILE A 435 11.71 4.00 9.00
N CYS A 436 12.34 3.03 8.31
CA CYS A 436 12.18 1.62 8.57
C CYS A 436 12.61 1.26 9.99
N VAL A 437 11.73 0.51 10.66
CA VAL A 437 11.85 0.23 12.09
C VAL A 437 12.72 -1.01 12.41
N SER A 438 13.12 -1.78 11.39
CA SER A 438 13.96 -2.98 11.56
C SER A 438 14.90 -3.21 10.37
N PRO A 439 16.22 -3.37 10.60
CA PRO A 439 17.15 -3.68 9.51
C PRO A 439 16.93 -5.08 8.93
N PHE A 440 16.43 -6.03 9.71
CA PHE A 440 16.11 -7.36 9.20
C PHE A 440 14.89 -7.34 8.29
N TYR A 441 13.90 -6.50 8.62
CA TYR A 441 12.72 -6.32 7.77
C TYR A 441 13.09 -5.64 6.46
N MET A 442 13.89 -4.57 6.52
CA MET A 442 14.45 -3.94 5.32
C MET A 442 15.22 -4.97 4.48
N SER A 443 16.07 -5.78 5.11
CA SER A 443 16.86 -6.80 4.40
C SER A 443 16.00 -7.92 3.81
N PHE A 444 14.85 -8.21 4.40
CA PHE A 444 13.89 -9.17 3.87
C PHE A 444 13.23 -8.65 2.59
N ILE A 445 12.77 -7.39 2.60
CA ILE A 445 12.19 -6.70 1.43
C ILE A 445 13.23 -6.63 0.31
N GLU A 446 14.42 -6.11 0.62
CA GLU A 446 15.48 -5.98 -0.39
C GLU A 446 15.91 -7.33 -0.97
N ARG A 447 15.90 -8.41 -0.19
CA ARG A 447 16.27 -9.72 -0.73
C ARG A 447 15.35 -10.13 -1.86
N ARG A 448 14.04 -9.88 -1.73
CA ARG A 448 13.07 -10.12 -2.80
C ARG A 448 13.41 -9.24 -4.02
N ASP A 449 13.48 -7.93 -3.81
CA ASP A 449 13.57 -6.95 -4.89
C ASP A 449 14.94 -6.94 -5.60
N PHE A 450 16.03 -7.15 -4.86
CA PHE A 450 17.36 -7.32 -5.44
C PHE A 450 17.48 -8.61 -6.24
N SER A 451 16.84 -9.70 -5.78
CA SER A 451 16.83 -10.95 -6.53
C SER A 451 16.10 -10.78 -7.86
N ALA A 452 14.99 -10.04 -7.88
CA ALA A 452 14.31 -9.64 -9.12
C ALA A 452 15.27 -8.97 -10.11
N SER A 453 16.06 -7.99 -9.65
CA SER A 453 17.00 -7.27 -10.53
C SER A 453 18.11 -8.17 -11.11
N ILE A 454 18.63 -9.14 -10.34
CA ILE A 454 19.63 -10.09 -10.84
C ILE A 454 19.03 -11.02 -11.89
N TYR A 455 17.80 -11.47 -11.64
CA TYR A 455 17.18 -12.45 -12.49
C TYR A 455 16.64 -11.82 -13.80
N TYR A 456 16.30 -10.53 -13.81
CA TYR A 456 15.63 -9.89 -14.94
C TYR A 456 16.37 -8.69 -15.57
N SER A 457 17.57 -8.33 -15.08
CA SER A 457 18.38 -7.30 -15.75
C SER A 457 18.89 -7.74 -17.14
N ASP A 458 18.66 -6.88 -18.12
CA ASP A 458 19.11 -7.04 -19.49
C ASP A 458 20.65 -7.02 -19.55
N GLU A 459 21.25 -8.05 -20.16
CA GLU A 459 22.70 -8.32 -20.24
C GLU A 459 23.45 -8.69 -18.93
N GLY A 460 23.02 -9.79 -18.29
CA GLY A 460 23.93 -10.94 -18.09
C GLY A 460 24.73 -11.03 -16.80
N SER A 461 24.39 -12.00 -15.94
CA SER A 461 25.36 -12.66 -15.06
C SER A 461 24.86 -13.98 -14.43
N GLN A 462 24.00 -14.75 -15.07
CA GLN A 462 24.06 -16.22 -14.99
C GLN A 462 23.65 -16.73 -16.36
N THR A 463 24.48 -17.57 -16.99
CA THR A 463 24.09 -18.19 -18.25
C THR A 463 22.80 -18.96 -18.03
N ALA A 464 21.72 -18.51 -18.67
CA ALA A 464 20.47 -19.24 -18.83
C ALA A 464 20.66 -20.64 -19.46
N ASP A 465 21.90 -21.00 -19.86
CA ASP A 465 22.28 -22.32 -20.35
C ASP A 465 22.32 -23.43 -19.29
N GLN A 466 22.05 -23.17 -18.00
CA GLN A 466 21.67 -24.25 -17.08
C GLN A 466 20.15 -24.38 -17.09
N GLU A 467 19.64 -24.96 -18.18
CA GLU A 467 18.42 -25.76 -18.15
C GLU A 467 18.58 -26.82 -17.05
N SER A 468 18.29 -26.49 -15.79
CA SER A 468 18.20 -27.52 -14.76
C SER A 468 16.89 -28.27 -15.01
N ASN A 469 16.95 -29.24 -15.91
CA ASN A 469 16.02 -30.36 -16.03
C ASN A 469 16.11 -31.25 -14.78
N TYR A 470 16.33 -30.65 -13.61
CA TYR A 470 16.66 -31.29 -12.36
C TYR A 470 16.32 -30.35 -11.19
N TYR A 471 15.56 -30.85 -10.22
CA TYR A 471 15.24 -30.19 -8.96
C TYR A 471 15.28 -31.25 -7.86
N GLN A 472 15.77 -30.92 -6.67
CA GLN A 472 15.72 -31.84 -5.53
C GLN A 472 14.98 -31.20 -4.36
N ASP A 473 13.90 -31.84 -3.92
CA ASP A 473 13.23 -31.50 -2.68
C ASP A 473 14.07 -32.03 -1.51
N ALA A 474 14.74 -31.11 -0.81
CA ALA A 474 15.59 -31.43 0.33
C ALA A 474 14.81 -31.99 1.53
N SER A 475 13.51 -31.69 1.64
CA SER A 475 12.66 -32.12 2.76
C SER A 475 12.20 -33.57 2.62
N SER A 476 11.82 -33.99 1.40
CA SER A 476 11.38 -35.35 1.10
C SER A 476 12.50 -36.26 0.60
N GLY A 477 13.60 -35.67 0.09
CA GLY A 477 14.69 -36.41 -0.55
C GLY A 477 14.35 -36.86 -1.97
N VAL A 478 13.32 -36.30 -2.60
CA VAL A 478 12.89 -36.65 -3.96
C VAL A 478 13.54 -35.72 -4.98
N SER A 479 14.19 -36.27 -6.00
CA SER A 479 14.78 -35.53 -7.13
C SER A 479 13.91 -35.64 -8.37
N TYR A 480 13.48 -34.53 -8.94
CA TYR A 480 12.68 -34.44 -10.17
C TYR A 480 13.57 -34.07 -11.33
N PHE A 481 13.36 -34.65 -12.51
CA PHE A 481 14.18 -34.36 -13.69
C PHE A 481 13.46 -34.63 -15.01
N VAL A 482 13.95 -34.05 -16.10
CA VAL A 482 13.41 -34.23 -17.46
C VAL A 482 14.40 -35.00 -18.32
N GLU A 483 13.97 -36.13 -18.87
CA GLU A 483 14.75 -36.95 -19.80
C GLU A 483 13.94 -37.20 -21.07
N ASP A 484 14.50 -36.89 -22.24
CA ASP A 484 13.84 -37.03 -23.55
C ASP A 484 12.45 -36.34 -23.65
N GLY A 485 12.24 -35.27 -22.89
CA GLY A 485 10.97 -34.52 -22.86
C GLY A 485 9.90 -35.11 -21.95
N GLU A 486 10.25 -36.13 -21.16
CA GLU A 486 9.36 -36.77 -20.19
C GLU A 486 9.82 -36.46 -18.76
N ASN A 487 8.85 -36.26 -17.85
CA ASN A 487 9.10 -35.91 -16.45
C ASN A 487 9.30 -37.17 -15.60
N TYR A 488 10.36 -37.17 -14.78
CA TYR A 488 10.71 -38.25 -13.86
C TYR A 488 10.94 -37.71 -12.45
N CYS A 489 10.77 -38.56 -11.43
CA CYS A 489 11.27 -38.29 -10.10
C CYS A 489 11.96 -39.52 -9.51
N TYR A 490 12.88 -39.30 -8.58
CA TYR A 490 13.67 -40.31 -7.90
C TYR A 490 13.55 -40.10 -6.39
N ASP A 491 12.91 -41.05 -5.71
CA ASP A 491 12.80 -41.06 -4.25
C ASP A 491 14.04 -41.72 -3.65
N GLN A 492 14.90 -40.93 -3.01
CA GLN A 492 16.12 -41.44 -2.35
C GLN A 492 15.82 -42.37 -1.17
N SER A 493 14.67 -42.21 -0.51
CA SER A 493 14.30 -43.02 0.65
C SER A 493 13.90 -44.44 0.26
N SER A 494 13.27 -44.58 -0.91
CA SER A 494 12.83 -45.87 -1.46
C SER A 494 13.74 -46.39 -2.58
N GLU A 495 14.74 -45.62 -3.01
CA GLU A 495 15.62 -45.90 -4.15
C GLU A 495 14.81 -46.24 -5.42
N THR A 496 13.73 -45.50 -5.67
CA THR A 496 12.74 -45.80 -6.73
C THR A 496 12.57 -44.64 -7.68
N TYR A 497 12.50 -44.94 -8.98
CA TYR A 497 12.16 -43.97 -10.01
C TYR A 497 10.68 -44.00 -10.32
N TYR A 498 10.11 -42.83 -10.60
CA TYR A 498 8.75 -42.66 -11.07
C TYR A 498 8.76 -41.84 -12.35
N HIS A 499 7.84 -42.15 -13.24
CA HIS A 499 7.51 -41.36 -14.43
C HIS A 499 6.19 -40.65 -14.19
N TYR A 500 6.10 -39.37 -14.57
CA TYR A 500 4.86 -38.63 -14.47
C TYR A 500 3.96 -38.97 -15.67
N ASN A 501 2.84 -39.63 -15.40
CA ASN A 501 1.84 -39.88 -16.43
C ASN A 501 0.90 -38.67 -16.54
N ALA A 502 1.12 -37.83 -17.55
CA ALA A 502 0.31 -36.63 -17.79
C ALA A 502 -1.20 -36.90 -17.99
N ASN A 503 -1.61 -38.13 -18.33
CA ASN A 503 -3.03 -38.47 -18.51
C ASN A 503 -3.73 -38.83 -17.20
N THR A 504 -3.02 -39.46 -16.26
CA THR A 504 -3.56 -39.83 -14.94
C THR A 504 -3.19 -38.83 -13.86
N GLU A 505 -2.22 -37.95 -14.14
CA GLU A 505 -1.61 -37.00 -13.22
C GLU A 505 -1.01 -37.70 -11.98
N GLU A 506 -0.55 -38.94 -12.15
CA GLU A 506 0.06 -39.74 -11.11
C GLU A 506 1.52 -40.06 -11.45
N TRP A 507 2.34 -40.13 -10.41
CA TRP A 507 3.69 -40.66 -10.48
C TRP A 507 3.63 -42.19 -10.49
N GLU A 508 4.01 -42.80 -11.61
CA GLU A 508 4.00 -44.25 -11.80
C GLU A 508 5.40 -44.82 -11.65
N GLU A 509 5.57 -45.84 -10.79
CA GLU A 509 6.86 -46.51 -10.59
C GLU A 509 7.42 -47.06 -11.91
N VAL A 510 8.67 -46.72 -12.22
CA VAL A 510 9.39 -47.22 -13.39
C VAL A 510 10.65 -47.98 -12.98
N SER A 511 10.88 -49.12 -13.64
CA SER A 511 12.05 -49.97 -13.41
C SER A 511 13.08 -49.85 -14.53
N ASP A 512 13.36 -48.63 -15.00
CA ASP A 512 14.37 -48.42 -16.04
C ASP A 512 15.77 -48.33 -15.42
N SER A 513 16.68 -49.20 -15.87
CA SER A 513 18.06 -49.26 -15.38
C SER A 513 18.99 -48.23 -16.03
N ASN A 514 18.48 -47.42 -16.97
CA ASN A 514 19.24 -46.38 -17.65
C ASN A 514 19.01 -44.96 -17.08
N LEU A 515 17.96 -44.76 -16.28
CA LEU A 515 17.73 -43.50 -15.56
C LEU A 515 18.80 -43.35 -14.48
N ASP A 516 19.49 -42.21 -14.49
CA ASP A 516 20.56 -41.88 -13.55
C ASP A 516 20.37 -40.45 -13.08
N ALA A 517 19.67 -40.29 -11.95
CA ALA A 517 19.45 -38.98 -11.32
C ALA A 517 20.77 -38.24 -11.03
N ASP A 518 21.90 -38.95 -10.91
CA ASP A 518 23.22 -38.35 -10.68
C ASP A 518 23.87 -37.77 -11.97
N GLN A 519 23.32 -38.05 -13.16
CA GLN A 519 23.80 -37.48 -14.44
C GLN A 519 23.27 -36.08 -14.71
N TYR A 520 22.14 -35.75 -14.09
CA TYR A 520 21.53 -34.44 -14.17
C TYR A 520 22.18 -33.58 -13.08
N GLU A 521 22.95 -32.59 -13.51
CA GLU A 521 23.81 -31.82 -12.61
C GLU A 521 22.93 -31.11 -11.57
N TYR A 522 23.21 -31.41 -10.30
CA TYR A 522 22.58 -30.85 -9.12
C TYR A 522 22.72 -29.33 -9.11
N CYS A 523 21.71 -28.60 -9.61
CA CYS A 523 21.42 -27.27 -9.11
C CYS A 523 20.68 -27.48 -7.79
N SER A 524 21.46 -27.54 -6.71
CA SER A 524 20.95 -27.45 -5.36
C SER A 524 19.85 -26.39 -5.27
N SER A 525 18.77 -26.70 -4.56
CA SER A 525 17.89 -25.69 -3.96
C SER A 525 18.66 -24.68 -3.07
N ASP A 526 19.97 -24.86 -2.87
CA ASP A 526 20.91 -23.79 -2.48
C ASP A 526 21.09 -22.70 -3.57
N GLN A 527 20.10 -22.45 -4.44
CA GLN A 527 19.85 -21.09 -4.92
C GLN A 527 19.38 -20.26 -3.72
N THR A 528 20.27 -20.10 -2.73
CA THR A 528 20.31 -18.89 -1.91
C THR A 528 20.12 -17.72 -2.87
N CYS A 529 19.43 -16.66 -2.45
CA CYS A 529 19.40 -15.38 -3.18
C CYS A 529 20.85 -14.86 -3.35
N SER A 530 21.59 -15.45 -4.28
CA SER A 530 23.05 -15.51 -4.25
C SER A 530 23.56 -14.21 -4.81
N GLY A 531 24.14 -13.39 -3.94
CA GLY A 531 24.60 -12.06 -4.29
C GLY A 531 23.97 -10.95 -3.44
N TYR A 532 22.82 -11.20 -2.79
CA TYR A 532 22.29 -10.26 -1.81
C TYR A 532 23.21 -10.20 -0.59
N SER A 533 23.47 -8.98 -0.11
CA SER A 533 24.26 -8.73 1.09
C SER A 533 23.67 -7.56 1.86
N ASP A 534 23.44 -7.78 3.14
CA ASP A 534 22.97 -6.78 4.10
C ASP A 534 24.14 -6.09 4.83
N ASP A 535 25.39 -6.32 4.42
CA ASP A 535 26.57 -5.83 5.13
C ASP A 535 26.65 -4.29 5.16
N SER A 536 25.99 -3.59 4.24
CA SER A 536 25.91 -2.12 4.23
C SER A 536 25.15 -1.54 5.43
N TYR A 537 24.24 -2.30 6.03
CA TYR A 537 23.44 -1.86 7.19
C TYR A 537 24.22 -1.86 8.50
N TYR A 538 25.30 -2.63 8.59
CA TYR A 538 25.99 -2.88 9.85
C TYR A 538 27.39 -2.28 9.82
N ASP A 539 27.77 -1.66 10.93
CA ASP A 539 29.13 -1.19 11.13
C ASP A 539 30.15 -2.34 11.30
N ASP A 540 31.44 -2.02 11.41
CA ASP A 540 32.53 -2.99 11.61
C ASP A 540 32.35 -3.84 12.90
N GLU A 541 31.48 -3.44 13.82
CA GLU A 541 31.15 -4.16 15.06
C GLU A 541 29.88 -5.02 14.91
N GLY A 542 29.26 -5.05 13.74
CA GLY A 542 28.02 -5.79 13.46
C GLY A 542 26.78 -5.14 14.07
N CYS A 543 26.80 -3.81 14.23
CA CYS A 543 25.68 -3.05 14.76
C CYS A 543 25.05 -2.18 13.66
N TRP A 544 23.75 -2.34 13.45
CA TRP A 544 22.96 -1.35 12.73
C TRP A 544 22.64 -0.22 13.69
N ASN A 545 22.76 1.02 13.23
CA ASN A 545 22.46 2.20 14.02
C ASN A 545 21.50 3.07 13.24
N TRP A 546 20.30 3.24 13.78
CA TRP A 546 19.38 4.27 13.33
C TRP A 546 19.69 5.54 14.10
N ASN A 547 20.41 6.44 13.44
CA ASN A 547 20.66 7.78 13.93
C ASN A 547 19.97 8.75 12.97
N CYS A 548 19.04 9.53 13.51
CA CYS A 548 18.52 10.67 12.80
C CYS A 548 19.62 11.74 12.74
N ASP A 549 20.30 11.84 11.60
CA ASP A 549 21.19 12.97 11.36
C ASP A 549 20.34 14.21 11.07
N TYR A 550 20.56 15.24 11.89
CA TYR A 550 19.89 16.52 11.78
C TYR A 550 20.89 17.64 11.60
N ASP A 551 20.62 18.52 10.64
CA ASP A 551 21.30 19.80 10.55
C ASP A 551 20.45 20.88 11.22
N TYR A 552 21.07 21.64 12.14
CA TYR A 552 20.44 22.83 12.71
C TYR A 552 20.74 24.02 11.82
N ASP A 553 19.73 24.50 11.11
CA ASP A 553 19.82 25.72 10.32
C ASP A 553 19.74 26.93 11.25
N GLN A 554 20.85 27.66 11.36
CA GLN A 554 20.92 28.86 12.21
C GLN A 554 20.07 30.02 11.69
N SER A 555 19.70 30.01 10.40
CA SER A 555 18.95 31.09 9.76
C SER A 555 17.45 30.98 10.04
N SER A 556 16.86 29.80 9.83
CA SER A 556 15.47 29.49 10.20
C SER A 556 15.31 29.15 11.70
N GLY A 557 16.38 28.72 12.37
CA GLY A 557 16.30 28.20 13.74
C GLY A 557 15.67 26.81 13.83
N CYS A 558 15.55 26.11 12.70
CA CYS A 558 14.91 24.79 12.59
C CYS A 558 15.93 23.67 12.39
N TYR A 559 15.59 22.48 12.88
CA TYR A 559 16.27 21.25 12.48
C TYR A 559 15.72 20.77 11.14
N ARG A 560 16.59 20.18 10.33
CA ARG A 560 16.23 19.48 9.10
C ARG A 560 16.85 18.09 9.10
N SER A 561 16.05 17.07 8.82
CA SER A 561 16.54 15.72 8.61
C SER A 561 17.46 15.69 7.41
N ILE A 562 18.58 15.00 7.54
CA ILE A 562 19.47 14.71 6.43
C ILE A 562 19.06 13.33 5.91
N PRO A 563 18.52 13.23 4.68
CA PRO A 563 18.22 11.93 4.09
C PRO A 563 19.49 11.10 3.98
N ASN A 564 19.39 9.79 4.22
CA ASN A 564 20.53 8.92 3.94
C ASN A 564 20.69 8.84 2.42
N GLN A 565 21.86 9.20 1.87
CA GLN A 565 22.07 9.06 0.43
C GLN A 565 22.85 7.77 0.15
N THR A 566 22.20 6.81 -0.51
CA THR A 566 22.85 5.59 -0.97
C THR A 566 22.44 5.20 -2.39
N ASN A 567 23.36 4.62 -3.14
CA ASN A 567 23.06 4.03 -4.46
C ASN A 567 22.66 2.55 -4.35
N GLN A 568 22.49 2.05 -3.13
CA GLN A 568 22.12 0.65 -2.84
C GLN A 568 20.84 0.26 -3.56
N TYR A 569 19.87 1.17 -3.69
CA TYR A 569 18.56 0.91 -4.27
C TYR A 569 18.48 1.09 -5.79
N SER A 570 19.57 1.48 -6.46
CA SER A 570 19.57 1.72 -7.92
C SER A 570 19.14 0.51 -8.76
N TYR A 571 19.16 -0.70 -8.19
CA TYR A 571 18.62 -1.87 -8.84
C TYR A 571 17.10 -1.77 -9.05
N ALA A 572 16.38 -1.08 -8.15
CA ALA A 572 14.93 -0.97 -8.17
C ALA A 572 14.42 -0.19 -9.38
N ASP A 573 15.21 0.75 -9.92
CA ASP A 573 14.88 1.51 -11.13
C ASP A 573 15.00 0.67 -12.42
N ASN A 574 15.47 -0.57 -12.31
CA ASN A 574 15.69 -1.47 -13.45
C ASN A 574 14.93 -2.80 -13.28
N VAL A 575 14.04 -2.91 -12.29
CA VAL A 575 13.19 -4.09 -12.12
C VAL A 575 11.96 -3.90 -12.99
N GLU A 576 11.94 -4.58 -14.13
CA GLU A 576 10.78 -4.59 -15.03
C GLU A 576 10.31 -6.01 -15.28
N PRO A 577 8.98 -6.26 -15.24
CA PRO A 577 8.42 -7.54 -15.66
C PRO A 577 8.78 -7.81 -17.12
N THR A 578 9.11 -9.06 -17.44
CA THR A 578 9.38 -9.48 -18.81
C THR A 578 8.16 -10.13 -19.47
N GLY A 579 7.21 -10.62 -18.67
CA GLY A 579 6.07 -11.40 -19.12
C GLY A 579 6.42 -12.83 -19.56
N GLU A 580 7.70 -13.21 -19.46
CA GLU A 580 8.24 -14.53 -19.77
C GLU A 580 9.04 -15.08 -18.57
N SER A 581 8.43 -15.06 -17.37
CA SER A 581 9.10 -15.53 -16.15
C SER A 581 9.81 -16.86 -16.36
N LYS A 582 11.12 -16.86 -16.17
CA LYS A 582 11.97 -18.05 -16.28
C LYS A 582 11.80 -19.03 -15.11
N HIS A 583 11.11 -18.58 -14.05
CA HIS A 583 10.83 -19.39 -12.88
C HIS A 583 9.56 -20.22 -13.03
N ILE A 584 8.69 -19.88 -13.98
CA ILE A 584 7.46 -20.64 -14.27
C ILE A 584 7.71 -21.72 -15.34
N LYS A 585 7.44 -22.97 -14.96
CA LYS A 585 7.61 -24.19 -15.75
C LYS A 585 6.52 -25.19 -15.40
N PHE A 586 6.06 -25.93 -16.40
CA PHE A 586 4.91 -26.82 -16.27
C PHE A 586 5.32 -28.31 -16.24
N LEU A 587 4.75 -29.08 -15.32
CA LEU A 587 4.66 -30.55 -15.41
C LEU A 587 3.57 -30.97 -16.42
N ARG A 588 2.49 -30.19 -16.46
CA ARG A 588 1.42 -30.29 -17.45
C ARG A 588 1.19 -28.90 -18.01
N GLU A 589 1.46 -28.75 -19.30
CA GLU A 589 1.21 -27.51 -20.03
C GLU A 589 -0.27 -27.09 -19.96
N PRO A 590 -0.56 -25.78 -19.90
CA PRO A 590 -1.92 -25.24 -19.98
C PRO A 590 -2.67 -25.84 -21.16
N SER A 591 -3.78 -26.51 -20.87
CA SER A 591 -4.57 -27.20 -21.89
C SER A 591 -6.03 -27.31 -21.48
N LEU A 592 -6.90 -27.18 -22.47
CA LEU A 592 -8.33 -27.36 -22.33
C LEU A 592 -8.67 -28.84 -22.55
N ASP A 593 -9.48 -29.43 -21.67
CA ASP A 593 -9.94 -30.81 -21.83
C ASP A 593 -11.32 -30.92 -22.50
N ASP A 594 -11.78 -32.16 -22.70
CA ASP A 594 -13.08 -32.47 -23.32
C ASP A 594 -14.29 -31.98 -22.50
N GLU A 595 -14.09 -31.62 -21.23
CA GLU A 595 -15.12 -31.08 -20.33
C GLU A 595 -15.11 -29.54 -20.31
N GLY A 596 -14.14 -28.90 -20.97
CA GLY A 596 -14.03 -27.43 -21.06
C GLY A 596 -13.22 -26.82 -19.93
N ILE A 597 -12.52 -27.64 -19.15
CA ILE A 597 -11.72 -27.19 -18.03
C ILE A 597 -10.32 -26.84 -18.54
N PHE A 598 -9.92 -25.59 -18.39
CA PHE A 598 -8.58 -25.12 -18.74
C PHE A 598 -7.68 -25.29 -17.52
N ARG A 599 -6.60 -26.06 -17.64
CA ARG A 599 -5.76 -26.40 -16.49
C ARG A 599 -4.29 -26.60 -16.82
N PHE A 600 -3.46 -26.42 -15.81
CA PHE A 600 -2.04 -26.71 -15.84
C PHE A 600 -1.56 -27.27 -14.50
N THR A 601 -0.35 -27.83 -14.52
CA THR A 601 0.34 -28.26 -13.30
C THR A 601 1.74 -27.68 -13.31
N LEU A 602 2.11 -26.92 -12.28
CA LEU A 602 3.46 -26.40 -12.10
C LEU A 602 4.43 -27.50 -11.67
N THR A 603 5.70 -27.36 -12.07
CA THR A 603 6.79 -28.10 -11.42
C THR A 603 6.90 -27.67 -9.96
N LYS A 604 7.43 -28.54 -9.08
CA LYS A 604 7.68 -28.15 -7.68
C LYS A 604 8.60 -26.93 -7.61
N TYR A 605 9.63 -26.85 -8.46
CA TYR A 605 10.46 -25.65 -8.58
C TYR A 605 9.62 -24.38 -8.85
N SER A 606 8.73 -24.42 -9.83
CA SER A 606 7.90 -23.25 -10.17
C SER A 606 6.87 -22.93 -9.11
N LEU A 607 6.28 -23.95 -8.47
CA LEU A 607 5.40 -23.77 -7.33
C LEU A 607 6.12 -23.06 -6.17
N ASP A 608 7.40 -23.39 -5.95
CA ASP A 608 8.25 -22.77 -4.91
C ASP A 608 8.62 -21.33 -5.25
N HIS A 609 8.36 -20.85 -6.47
CA HIS A 609 8.67 -19.49 -6.92
C HIS A 609 7.43 -18.72 -7.40
N CYS A 610 6.25 -19.35 -7.42
CA CYS A 610 5.02 -18.72 -7.86
C CYS A 610 4.47 -17.85 -6.71
N ALA A 611 4.12 -16.60 -7.00
CA ALA A 611 3.47 -15.67 -6.08
C ALA A 611 1.94 -15.79 -6.18
N ASP A 612 1.40 -15.76 -7.38
CA ASP A 612 -0.04 -15.81 -7.55
C ASP A 612 -0.45 -16.48 -8.86
N VAL A 613 -1.70 -16.93 -8.91
CA VAL A 613 -2.35 -17.44 -10.12
C VAL A 613 -3.77 -16.89 -10.18
N TYR A 614 -4.02 -16.07 -11.20
CA TYR A 614 -5.34 -15.61 -11.59
C TYR A 614 -5.50 -15.73 -13.10
N ALA A 615 -6.59 -15.24 -13.66
CA ALA A 615 -6.79 -15.22 -15.09
C ALA A 615 -7.32 -13.89 -15.60
N MET A 616 -7.00 -13.60 -16.85
CA MET A 616 -7.51 -12.44 -17.56
C MET A 616 -8.52 -12.85 -18.63
N VAL A 617 -9.56 -12.05 -18.75
CA VAL A 617 -10.62 -12.24 -19.74
C VAL A 617 -10.61 -11.08 -20.72
N TYR A 618 -10.56 -11.40 -22.01
CA TYR A 618 -10.65 -10.43 -23.10
C TYR A 618 -11.88 -10.69 -23.97
N MET A 619 -12.61 -9.64 -24.33
CA MET A 619 -13.67 -9.71 -25.34
C MET A 619 -13.10 -9.46 -26.74
N VAL A 620 -13.42 -10.32 -27.70
CA VAL A 620 -12.99 -10.14 -29.09
C VAL A 620 -13.95 -9.19 -29.81
N LEU A 621 -13.49 -7.99 -30.17
CA LEU A 621 -14.30 -7.03 -30.93
C LEU A 621 -14.22 -7.26 -32.44
N SER A 622 -13.02 -7.57 -32.92
CA SER A 622 -12.77 -7.83 -34.33
C SER A 622 -11.64 -8.86 -34.49
N ASP A 623 -11.31 -9.23 -35.73
CA ASP A 623 -10.20 -10.18 -35.95
C ASP A 623 -8.83 -9.62 -35.47
N ASP A 624 -8.71 -8.29 -35.29
CA ASP A 624 -7.45 -7.60 -34.96
C ASP A 624 -7.56 -6.71 -33.69
N GLU A 625 -8.62 -6.84 -32.87
CA GLU A 625 -8.84 -5.96 -31.70
C GLU A 625 -9.58 -6.70 -30.58
N VAL A 626 -9.09 -6.54 -29.34
CA VAL A 626 -9.67 -7.11 -28.13
C VAL A 626 -9.85 -6.05 -27.04
N LEU A 627 -10.85 -6.22 -26.18
CA LEU A 627 -11.02 -5.44 -24.94
C LEU A 627 -10.62 -6.28 -23.74
N LEU A 628 -9.83 -5.73 -22.83
CA LEU A 628 -9.65 -6.30 -21.51
C LEU A 628 -10.93 -6.08 -20.69
N LEU A 629 -11.55 -7.18 -20.25
CA LEU A 629 -12.64 -7.13 -19.28
C LEU A 629 -12.13 -7.22 -17.85
N GLY A 630 -10.88 -7.63 -17.66
CA GLY A 630 -10.20 -7.62 -16.37
C GLY A 630 -9.92 -9.02 -15.82
N ASP A 631 -9.71 -9.07 -14.52
CA ASP A 631 -9.13 -10.20 -13.81
C ASP A 631 -10.20 -11.05 -13.13
N THR A 632 -9.97 -12.35 -13.06
CA THR A 632 -10.77 -13.27 -12.24
C THR A 632 -9.88 -14.21 -11.43
N TYR A 633 -10.26 -14.38 -10.16
CA TYR A 633 -9.72 -15.39 -9.25
C TYR A 633 -10.65 -16.60 -9.11
N ASP A 634 -11.57 -16.81 -10.05
CA ASP A 634 -12.33 -18.06 -10.18
C ASP A 634 -11.42 -19.23 -10.64
N VAL A 635 -10.20 -19.31 -10.11
CA VAL A 635 -9.22 -20.34 -10.37
C VAL A 635 -9.20 -21.30 -9.19
N GLU A 636 -9.47 -22.58 -9.47
CA GLU A 636 -9.27 -23.67 -8.53
C GLU A 636 -7.76 -23.89 -8.30
N CYS A 637 -7.24 -23.34 -7.19
CA CYS A 637 -5.82 -23.44 -6.84
C CYS A 637 -5.55 -24.56 -5.81
N ASP A 638 -4.96 -25.68 -6.27
CA ASP A 638 -4.35 -26.70 -5.40
C ASP A 638 -2.86 -26.43 -5.23
N TRP A 639 -2.54 -25.42 -4.41
CA TRP A 639 -1.18 -25.01 -4.06
C TRP A 639 -0.33 -26.14 -3.46
N LYS A 640 -0.95 -27.19 -2.92
CA LYS A 640 -0.20 -28.32 -2.37
C LYS A 640 0.39 -29.21 -3.47
N ASN A 641 -0.35 -29.41 -4.54
CA ASN A 641 0.07 -30.27 -5.66
C ASN A 641 0.46 -29.47 -6.91
N GLY A 642 0.40 -28.14 -6.85
CA GLY A 642 0.69 -27.23 -7.95
C GLY A 642 -0.29 -27.36 -9.12
N LYS A 643 -1.54 -27.74 -8.85
CA LYS A 643 -2.58 -27.91 -9.88
C LYS A 643 -3.50 -26.70 -9.88
N PHE A 644 -3.76 -26.17 -11.06
CA PHE A 644 -4.57 -24.97 -11.24
C PHE A 644 -5.54 -25.21 -12.38
N ALA A 645 -6.80 -24.85 -12.19
CA ALA A 645 -7.84 -25.07 -13.18
C ALA A 645 -8.93 -24.00 -13.09
N ASP A 646 -9.57 -23.71 -14.21
CA ASP A 646 -10.82 -22.96 -14.27
C ASP A 646 -11.73 -23.54 -15.36
N MET A 647 -13.03 -23.34 -15.18
CA MET A 647 -14.07 -23.57 -16.17
C MET A 647 -14.86 -22.27 -16.38
N PHE A 648 -14.36 -21.41 -17.27
CA PHE A 648 -15.05 -20.23 -17.75
C PHE A 648 -16.53 -20.51 -18.03
N ASP A 649 -17.40 -19.95 -17.20
CA ASP A 649 -18.83 -20.24 -17.16
C ASP A 649 -19.67 -19.23 -17.95
N GLY A 650 -19.03 -18.18 -18.46
CA GLY A 650 -19.63 -17.12 -19.26
C GLY A 650 -20.42 -16.11 -18.45
N TYR A 651 -20.25 -16.05 -17.11
CA TYR A 651 -20.84 -15.01 -16.28
C TYR A 651 -19.86 -13.88 -16.01
N TRP A 652 -20.36 -12.64 -16.00
CA TRP A 652 -19.58 -11.45 -15.69
C TRP A 652 -20.43 -10.37 -15.03
N ILE A 653 -19.79 -9.49 -14.27
CA ILE A 653 -20.47 -8.34 -13.66
C ILE A 653 -20.74 -7.30 -14.75
N SER A 654 -22.02 -6.93 -14.88
CA SER A 654 -22.51 -6.08 -15.98
C SER A 654 -23.45 -4.99 -15.47
N LEU A 655 -23.54 -3.91 -16.22
CA LEU A 655 -24.62 -2.93 -16.07
C LEU A 655 -25.99 -3.55 -16.42
N PRO A 656 -27.12 -2.98 -15.94
CA PRO A 656 -28.47 -3.49 -16.24
C PRO A 656 -28.87 -3.55 -17.72
N ASP A 657 -28.17 -2.82 -18.57
CA ASP A 657 -28.33 -2.87 -20.03
C ASP A 657 -27.45 -3.95 -20.69
N GLY A 658 -26.77 -4.76 -19.88
CA GLY A 658 -25.93 -5.90 -20.22
C GLY A 658 -24.49 -5.57 -20.58
N GLN A 659 -24.07 -4.30 -20.52
CA GLN A 659 -22.66 -3.96 -20.77
C GLN A 659 -21.77 -4.55 -19.67
N ASN A 660 -20.90 -5.49 -20.04
CA ASN A 660 -19.90 -6.07 -19.13
C ASN A 660 -18.99 -4.95 -18.62
N LEU A 661 -18.71 -4.89 -17.33
CA LEU A 661 -17.76 -3.93 -16.78
C LEU A 661 -16.33 -4.44 -16.91
N SER A 662 -15.35 -3.53 -17.07
CA SER A 662 -13.95 -3.85 -16.84
C SER A 662 -13.74 -3.98 -15.33
N MET A 663 -13.24 -5.11 -14.83
CA MET A 663 -13.20 -5.42 -13.39
C MET A 663 -11.77 -5.73 -12.95
N THR A 664 -11.25 -4.95 -12.02
CA THR A 664 -9.99 -5.23 -11.34
C THR A 664 -10.26 -5.42 -9.87
N ILE A 665 -9.59 -6.37 -9.23
CA ILE A 665 -9.77 -6.65 -7.80
C ILE A 665 -8.95 -5.67 -7.00
N VAL A 666 -9.56 -5.18 -5.93
CA VAL A 666 -8.98 -4.19 -5.03
C VAL A 666 -8.66 -4.87 -3.71
N ASP A 667 -9.61 -5.64 -3.21
CA ASP A 667 -9.46 -6.39 -1.98
C ASP A 667 -10.32 -7.66 -2.03
N LYS A 668 -9.94 -8.67 -1.24
CA LYS A 668 -10.68 -9.93 -1.11
C LYS A 668 -10.36 -10.62 0.19
N ASN A 669 -11.35 -11.33 0.72
CA ASN A 669 -11.14 -12.31 1.77
C ASN A 669 -12.10 -13.50 1.59
N GLU A 670 -12.25 -14.32 2.63
CA GLU A 670 -13.13 -15.50 2.58
C GLU A 670 -14.63 -15.14 2.45
N ASP A 671 -15.01 -13.91 2.78
CA ASP A 671 -16.40 -13.46 2.89
C ASP A 671 -16.84 -12.53 1.73
N PHE A 672 -15.91 -11.77 1.13
CA PHE A 672 -16.21 -10.83 0.04
C PHE A 672 -15.08 -10.63 -0.97
N VAL A 673 -15.42 -9.99 -2.09
CA VAL A 673 -14.47 -9.39 -3.04
C VAL A 673 -14.89 -7.94 -3.32
N ILE A 674 -13.92 -7.03 -3.29
CA ILE A 674 -14.06 -5.64 -3.70
C ILE A 674 -13.43 -5.48 -5.07
N TYR A 675 -14.21 -4.97 -6.01
CA TYR A 675 -13.75 -4.64 -7.35
C TYR A 675 -13.75 -3.14 -7.59
N THR A 676 -12.93 -2.75 -8.54
CA THR A 676 -12.94 -1.45 -9.18
C THR A 676 -13.21 -1.57 -10.67
N SER A 677 -13.93 -0.59 -11.23
CA SER A 677 -14.23 -0.54 -12.66
C SER A 677 -14.09 0.90 -13.20
N PRO A 678 -13.17 1.17 -14.14
CA PRO A 678 -12.99 2.51 -14.67
C PRO A 678 -14.21 2.93 -15.50
N ILE A 679 -14.68 4.15 -15.26
CA ILE A 679 -15.83 4.74 -15.95
C ILE A 679 -15.63 6.24 -16.22
N LEU A 680 -16.44 6.80 -17.12
CA LEU A 680 -16.78 8.22 -17.08
C LEU A 680 -18.08 8.39 -16.29
N LEU A 681 -18.02 9.10 -15.17
CA LEU A 681 -19.20 9.59 -14.45
C LEU A 681 -19.50 11.01 -14.90
N ASN A 682 -20.59 11.20 -15.65
CA ASN A 682 -21.01 12.47 -16.21
C ASN A 682 -19.94 13.17 -17.10
N GLY A 683 -18.98 12.40 -17.63
CA GLY A 683 -17.90 12.86 -18.51
C GLY A 683 -16.55 13.05 -17.83
N GLU A 684 -16.44 12.82 -16.52
CA GLU A 684 -15.18 12.83 -15.77
C GLU A 684 -14.75 11.39 -15.44
N GLU A 685 -13.47 11.08 -15.58
CA GLU A 685 -12.91 9.76 -15.25
C GLU A 685 -12.94 9.51 -13.74
N THR A 686 -13.35 8.30 -13.35
CA THR A 686 -13.39 7.84 -11.96
C THR A 686 -13.57 6.32 -11.97
N ASN A 687 -13.50 5.66 -10.81
CA ASN A 687 -13.68 4.21 -10.74
C ASN A 687 -14.91 3.81 -9.92
N LEU A 688 -15.79 2.97 -10.45
CA LEU A 688 -16.88 2.36 -9.68
C LEU A 688 -16.33 1.36 -8.66
N ARG A 689 -16.70 1.54 -7.39
CA ARG A 689 -16.37 0.61 -6.31
C ARG A 689 -17.53 -0.37 -6.09
N ILE A 690 -17.24 -1.67 -6.17
CA ILE A 690 -18.24 -2.73 -6.18
C ILE A 690 -17.89 -3.77 -5.12
N HIS A 691 -18.79 -4.02 -4.17
CA HIS A 691 -18.67 -5.05 -3.16
C HIS A 691 -19.51 -6.28 -3.54
N GLN A 692 -18.88 -7.45 -3.64
CA GLN A 692 -19.54 -8.73 -3.85
C GLN A 692 -19.42 -9.61 -2.61
N SER A 693 -20.54 -10.02 -2.02
CA SER A 693 -20.54 -11.02 -0.94
C SER A 693 -20.38 -12.42 -1.52
N LEU A 694 -19.43 -13.19 -0.97
CA LEU A 694 -19.23 -14.61 -1.31
C LEU A 694 -20.19 -15.54 -0.56
N GLU A 695 -20.84 -15.09 0.52
CA GLU A 695 -21.82 -15.88 1.27
C GLU A 695 -23.10 -16.13 0.47
N ASP A 696 -23.62 -15.07 -0.18
CA ASP A 696 -24.91 -15.12 -0.89
C ASP A 696 -24.86 -14.64 -2.35
N GLY A 697 -23.70 -14.18 -2.83
CA GLY A 697 -23.50 -13.69 -4.19
C GLY A 697 -24.06 -12.30 -4.44
N SER A 698 -24.50 -11.57 -3.40
CA SER A 698 -25.04 -10.23 -3.56
C SER A 698 -23.97 -9.22 -3.98
N ILE A 699 -24.35 -8.31 -4.89
CA ILE A 699 -23.47 -7.25 -5.40
C ILE A 699 -24.05 -5.90 -5.02
N THR A 700 -23.23 -5.04 -4.44
CA THR A 700 -23.58 -3.67 -4.04
C THR A 700 -22.58 -2.69 -4.65
N VAL A 701 -23.09 -1.63 -5.28
CA VAL A 701 -22.25 -0.51 -5.73
C VAL A 701 -22.11 0.47 -4.56
N ILE A 702 -20.88 0.69 -4.11
CA ILE A 702 -20.55 1.60 -3.01
C ILE A 702 -20.66 3.06 -3.50
N GLY A 703 -20.13 3.33 -4.70
CA GLY A 703 -20.05 4.65 -5.30
C GLY A 703 -18.94 4.67 -6.35
N THR A 704 -18.37 5.85 -6.59
CA THR A 704 -17.10 5.97 -7.32
C THR A 704 -15.98 6.48 -6.41
N TRP A 705 -14.74 6.12 -6.72
CA TRP A 705 -13.55 6.58 -6.01
C TRP A 705 -12.44 6.91 -7.00
N ASP A 706 -11.74 8.01 -6.75
CA ASP A 706 -10.79 8.59 -7.70
C ASP A 706 -9.38 8.02 -7.56
N GLY A 707 -9.13 7.13 -6.59
CA GLY A 707 -7.83 6.52 -6.42
C GLY A 707 -6.84 7.38 -5.64
N ILE A 708 -5.56 7.06 -5.87
CA ILE A 708 -4.39 7.79 -5.44
C ILE A 708 -3.90 8.60 -6.63
N ASP A 709 -3.71 9.91 -6.43
CA ASP A 709 -3.22 10.78 -7.48
C ASP A 709 -1.72 10.57 -7.77
N GLY A 710 -1.19 11.20 -8.83
CA GLY A 710 0.23 11.10 -9.19
C GLY A 710 1.21 11.63 -8.13
N ASN A 711 0.72 12.32 -7.09
CA ASN A 711 1.53 12.81 -5.98
C ASN A 711 1.49 11.86 -4.77
N GLY A 712 0.67 10.81 -4.83
CA GLY A 712 0.46 9.87 -3.74
C GLY A 712 -0.57 10.30 -2.72
N ALA A 713 -1.43 11.28 -3.02
CA ALA A 713 -2.56 11.67 -2.19
C ALA A 713 -3.75 10.75 -2.47
N ALA A 714 -4.25 10.06 -1.44
CA ALA A 714 -5.43 9.21 -1.55
C ALA A 714 -6.71 10.04 -1.47
N SER A 715 -7.65 9.83 -2.41
CA SER A 715 -8.97 10.46 -2.35
C SER A 715 -9.72 10.07 -1.07
N ARG A 716 -10.29 11.06 -0.38
CA ARG A 716 -11.04 10.82 0.87
C ARG A 716 -12.41 10.20 0.66
N ASP A 717 -13.14 10.67 -0.34
CA ASP A 717 -14.58 10.45 -0.42
C ASP A 717 -14.97 9.48 -1.54
N PHE A 718 -15.97 8.64 -1.24
CA PHE A 718 -16.72 7.94 -2.26
C PHE A 718 -17.84 8.84 -2.79
N THR A 719 -17.88 9.04 -4.11
CA THR A 719 -18.96 9.76 -4.76
C THR A 719 -20.15 8.83 -5.00
N LYS A 720 -21.23 9.01 -4.23
CA LYS A 720 -22.47 8.26 -4.43
C LYS A 720 -23.16 8.64 -5.73
N LEU A 721 -23.53 7.62 -6.50
CA LEU A 721 -24.35 7.74 -7.70
C LEU A 721 -25.75 8.26 -7.38
N LYS A 722 -26.29 9.07 -8.28
CA LYS A 722 -27.61 9.73 -8.16
C LYS A 722 -28.47 9.43 -9.38
N ASP A 723 -29.78 9.51 -9.18
CA ASP A 723 -30.76 9.38 -10.26
C ASP A 723 -30.49 10.40 -11.39
N GLY A 724 -30.25 9.90 -12.60
CA GLY A 724 -29.91 10.70 -13.76
C GLY A 724 -28.42 10.87 -14.04
N ASP A 725 -27.53 10.36 -13.18
CA ASP A 725 -26.11 10.27 -13.48
C ASP A 725 -25.87 9.38 -14.71
N LYS A 726 -24.87 9.75 -15.49
CA LYS A 726 -24.48 9.06 -16.71
C LYS A 726 -23.17 8.32 -16.48
N ILE A 727 -23.19 7.02 -16.71
CA ILE A 727 -22.01 6.15 -16.62
C ILE A 727 -21.65 5.71 -18.04
N VAL A 728 -20.38 5.84 -18.41
CA VAL A 728 -19.82 5.23 -19.62
C VAL A 728 -18.69 4.31 -19.15
N PRO A 729 -18.83 2.98 -19.28
CA PRO A 729 -17.74 2.06 -18.97
C PRO A 729 -16.50 2.35 -19.81
N LEU A 730 -15.33 2.30 -19.20
CA LEU A 730 -14.04 2.42 -19.88
C LEU A 730 -13.34 1.07 -19.91
N TYR A 731 -12.65 0.79 -21.00
CA TYR A 731 -11.89 -0.45 -21.19
C TYR A 731 -10.56 -0.15 -21.85
N THR A 732 -9.55 -0.88 -21.42
CA THR A 732 -8.30 -0.99 -22.17
C THR A 732 -8.54 -1.89 -23.38
N SER A 733 -8.20 -1.39 -24.57
CA SER A 733 -8.28 -2.10 -25.84
C SER A 733 -6.87 -2.35 -26.37
N TYR A 734 -6.67 -3.53 -26.96
CA TYR A 734 -5.40 -3.89 -27.59
C TYR A 734 -5.63 -4.20 -29.06
N MET A 735 -4.96 -3.44 -29.91
CA MET A 735 -4.86 -3.75 -31.33
C MET A 735 -3.87 -4.90 -31.50
N LEU A 736 -4.29 -6.00 -32.11
CA LEU A 736 -3.45 -7.18 -32.35
C LEU A 736 -2.55 -6.99 -33.60
N ASP A 737 -1.98 -5.80 -33.75
CA ASP A 737 -1.00 -5.49 -34.80
C ASP A 737 0.43 -5.82 -34.36
N ASP A 738 1.43 -5.58 -35.23
CA ASP A 738 2.82 -5.97 -34.93
C ASP A 738 3.40 -5.23 -33.69
N ASP A 739 2.80 -4.09 -33.29
CA ASP A 739 3.26 -3.23 -32.20
C ASP A 739 2.36 -3.31 -30.94
N PHE A 740 1.27 -4.10 -30.98
CA PHE A 740 0.29 -4.28 -29.90
C PHE A 740 -0.14 -2.97 -29.22
N THR A 741 -0.60 -2.04 -30.04
CA THR A 741 -0.91 -0.68 -29.55
C THR A 741 -2.10 -0.69 -28.59
N GLU A 742 -1.89 -0.14 -27.40
CA GLU A 742 -2.94 0.13 -26.41
C GLU A 742 -3.82 1.31 -26.83
N GLY A 743 -5.12 1.22 -26.57
CA GLY A 743 -6.07 2.31 -26.75
C GLY A 743 -7.20 2.27 -25.73
N LEU A 744 -7.90 3.38 -25.58
CA LEU A 744 -9.09 3.48 -24.75
C LEU A 744 -10.35 3.16 -25.58
N TYR A 745 -11.20 2.27 -25.08
CA TYR A 745 -12.53 2.02 -25.62
C TYR A 745 -13.58 2.51 -24.64
N GLU A 746 -14.52 3.33 -25.13
CA GLU A 746 -15.67 3.81 -24.37
C GLU A 746 -16.90 2.94 -24.70
N GLY A 747 -17.59 2.49 -23.66
CA GLY A 747 -18.89 1.85 -23.76
C GLY A 747 -20.00 2.82 -24.19
N GLU A 748 -21.24 2.37 -24.08
CA GLU A 748 -22.42 3.20 -24.30
C GLU A 748 -22.88 3.85 -22.99
N GLU A 749 -23.43 5.07 -23.10
CA GLU A 749 -23.95 5.80 -21.94
C GLU A 749 -25.14 5.07 -21.30
N PHE A 750 -24.97 4.68 -20.04
CA PHE A 750 -26.02 4.19 -19.16
C PHE A 750 -26.49 5.30 -18.21
N VAL A 751 -27.79 5.48 -18.07
CA VAL A 751 -28.36 6.48 -17.16
C VAL A 751 -28.87 5.80 -15.89
N VAL A 752 -28.26 6.12 -14.76
CA VAL A 752 -28.61 5.60 -13.44
C VAL A 752 -30.06 5.97 -13.10
N SER A 753 -30.82 4.99 -12.62
CA SER A 753 -32.20 5.16 -12.18
C SER A 753 -32.43 4.41 -10.86
N GLY A 754 -32.70 5.14 -9.78
CA GLY A 754 -32.71 4.56 -8.44
C GLY A 754 -31.32 4.13 -7.97
N ASP A 755 -31.25 3.08 -7.15
CA ASP A 755 -29.98 2.48 -6.75
C ASP A 755 -29.46 1.62 -7.92
N LEU A 756 -28.17 1.76 -8.26
CA LEU A 756 -27.57 0.97 -9.35
C LEU A 756 -27.43 -0.48 -8.89
N GLU A 757 -28.25 -1.37 -9.44
CA GLU A 757 -28.13 -2.81 -9.28
C GLU A 757 -27.25 -3.35 -10.42
N LEU A 758 -26.13 -3.99 -10.10
CA LEU A 758 -25.31 -4.69 -11.10
C LEU A 758 -25.78 -6.14 -11.24
N ASP A 759 -25.70 -6.66 -12.46
CA ASP A 759 -26.09 -8.03 -12.78
C ASP A 759 -24.84 -8.91 -12.91
N TYR A 760 -24.73 -9.98 -12.11
CA TYR A 760 -23.85 -11.11 -12.46
C TYR A 760 -24.60 -11.99 -13.45
N ALA A 761 -24.34 -11.77 -14.73
CA ALA A 761 -25.15 -12.30 -15.82
C ALA A 761 -24.30 -12.95 -16.90
N LEU A 762 -24.98 -13.77 -17.71
CA LEU A 762 -24.41 -14.32 -18.93
C LEU A 762 -23.95 -13.19 -19.85
N MET A 763 -22.69 -13.26 -20.25
CA MET A 763 -22.08 -12.33 -21.18
C MET A 763 -22.79 -12.37 -22.53
N TYR A 764 -22.69 -11.28 -23.28
CA TYR A 764 -23.23 -11.22 -24.64
C TYR A 764 -22.62 -12.25 -25.58
N GLU A 765 -23.38 -12.60 -26.63
CA GLU A 765 -22.90 -13.47 -27.71
C GLU A 765 -21.58 -12.92 -28.27
N GLY A 766 -20.52 -13.71 -28.16
CA GLY A 766 -19.17 -13.27 -28.48
C GLY A 766 -18.13 -14.35 -28.24
N ASP A 767 -16.94 -14.12 -28.79
CA ASP A 767 -15.76 -14.90 -28.46
C ASP A 767 -14.97 -14.16 -27.38
N PHE A 768 -14.50 -14.89 -26.37
CA PHE A 768 -13.74 -14.42 -25.23
C PHE A 768 -12.40 -15.15 -25.19
N MET A 769 -11.31 -14.40 -25.11
CA MET A 769 -9.99 -14.97 -24.88
C MET A 769 -9.74 -15.04 -23.38
N TYR A 770 -9.15 -16.15 -22.94
CA TYR A 770 -8.88 -16.43 -21.54
C TYR A 770 -7.45 -16.94 -21.42
N ALA A 771 -6.70 -16.43 -20.45
CA ALA A 771 -5.37 -16.92 -20.10
C ALA A 771 -5.14 -16.78 -18.60
N PHE A 772 -4.48 -17.78 -18.02
CA PHE A 772 -3.91 -17.63 -16.68
C PHE A 772 -2.72 -16.68 -16.72
N VAL A 773 -2.65 -15.81 -15.71
CA VAL A 773 -1.46 -15.05 -15.32
C VAL A 773 -0.86 -15.78 -14.12
N ILE A 774 0.43 -16.09 -14.21
CA ILE A 774 1.17 -16.79 -13.16
C ILE A 774 2.32 -15.89 -12.74
N GLU A 775 2.16 -15.24 -11.59
CA GLU A 775 3.17 -14.34 -11.05
C GLU A 775 4.25 -15.13 -10.32
N ASP A 776 5.48 -14.66 -10.37
CA ASP A 776 6.58 -15.15 -9.56
C ASP A 776 6.94 -14.19 -8.44
N VAL A 777 7.64 -14.70 -7.45
CA VAL A 777 7.99 -13.97 -6.22
C VAL A 777 9.06 -12.91 -6.41
N TYR A 778 9.55 -12.75 -7.65
CA TYR A 778 10.55 -11.79 -8.08
C TYR A 778 9.96 -10.76 -9.06
N ARG A 779 8.65 -10.51 -9.00
CA ARG A 779 7.95 -9.42 -9.71
C ARG A 779 7.91 -9.58 -11.22
N ASP A 780 8.11 -10.79 -11.72
CA ASP A 780 7.82 -11.13 -13.11
C ASP A 780 6.64 -12.11 -13.16
N TYR A 781 6.11 -12.36 -14.35
CA TYR A 781 4.97 -13.24 -14.52
C TYR A 781 5.06 -14.01 -15.84
N MET A 782 4.17 -14.99 -16.00
CA MET A 782 3.96 -15.71 -17.24
C MET A 782 2.48 -15.67 -17.60
N LEU A 783 2.17 -15.15 -18.78
CA LEU A 783 0.85 -15.31 -19.40
C LEU A 783 0.79 -16.62 -20.17
N THR A 784 -0.16 -17.49 -19.84
CA THR A 784 -0.37 -18.75 -20.57
C THR A 784 -0.91 -18.52 -21.98
N ASP A 785 -0.84 -19.54 -22.83
CA ASP A 785 -1.45 -19.50 -24.17
C ASP A 785 -2.95 -19.20 -24.07
N LEU A 786 -3.41 -18.21 -24.84
CA LEU A 786 -4.82 -17.84 -24.88
C LEU A 786 -5.68 -18.99 -25.39
N THR A 787 -6.67 -19.38 -24.59
CA THR A 787 -7.79 -20.20 -25.02
C THR A 787 -8.97 -19.32 -25.41
N VAL A 788 -9.85 -19.83 -26.27
CA VAL A 788 -11.04 -19.09 -26.73
C VAL A 788 -12.29 -19.85 -26.30
N PHE A 789 -13.11 -19.17 -25.51
CA PHE A 789 -14.47 -19.58 -25.20
C PHE A 789 -15.43 -18.73 -26.02
N GLY A 790 -16.51 -19.31 -26.50
CA GLY A 790 -17.58 -18.56 -27.14
C GLY A 790 -18.86 -18.70 -26.33
N VAL A 791 -19.60 -17.60 -26.23
CA VAL A 791 -20.94 -17.58 -25.62
C VAL A 791 -21.94 -17.43 -26.75
N ASP A 792 -22.94 -18.31 -26.81
CA ASP A 792 -23.97 -18.25 -27.85
C ASP A 792 -25.18 -17.36 -27.46
N GLU A 793 -26.14 -17.20 -28.37
CA GLU A 793 -27.35 -16.40 -28.15
C GLU A 793 -28.24 -16.87 -26.96
N ASN A 794 -28.01 -18.09 -26.45
CA ASN A 794 -28.71 -18.66 -25.30
C ASN A 794 -27.87 -18.58 -24.01
N GLY A 795 -26.62 -18.10 -24.10
CA GLY A 795 -25.64 -18.10 -23.02
C GLY A 795 -24.94 -19.44 -22.82
N ASP A 796 -25.06 -20.38 -23.76
CA ASP A 796 -24.32 -21.64 -23.68
C ASP A 796 -22.85 -21.39 -24.06
N VAL A 797 -21.92 -21.74 -23.17
CA VAL A 797 -20.48 -21.67 -23.43
C VAL A 797 -20.04 -22.83 -24.33
N TYR A 798 -19.31 -22.53 -25.40
CA TYR A 798 -18.67 -23.50 -26.27
C TYR A 798 -17.17 -23.23 -26.40
N PHE A 799 -16.41 -24.27 -26.68
CA PHE A 799 -14.96 -24.20 -26.78
C PHE A 799 -14.41 -25.17 -27.82
N TYR A 800 -13.13 -25.03 -28.13
CA TYR A 800 -12.43 -25.89 -29.09
C TYR A 800 -11.23 -26.55 -28.43
N VAL A 801 -11.29 -27.87 -28.27
CA VAL A 801 -10.13 -28.67 -27.86
C VAL A 801 -9.17 -28.81 -29.05
N GLU A 802 -7.87 -28.60 -28.83
CA GLU A 802 -6.86 -28.82 -29.87
C GLU A 802 -6.63 -30.33 -30.09
N GLU A 803 -6.60 -30.77 -31.35
CA GLU A 803 -6.40 -32.19 -31.74
C GLU A 803 -4.96 -32.68 -31.64
#